data_AF-A0A7Y1ZMX2-F1
#
_entry.id   AF-A0A7Y1ZMX2-F1
#
_cell.length_a   1.000
_cell.length_b   1.000
_cell.length_c   1.000
_cell.angle_alpha   90.00
_cell.angle_beta   90.00
_cell.angle_gamma   90.00
#
_symmetry.space_group_name_H-M   'P 1'
#
loop_
_entity.id
_entity.type
_entity.pdbx_description
1 polymer ?
#
loop_
_entity_poly.entity_id
_entity_poly.type
_entity_poly.pdbx_seq_one_letter_code
_entity_poly.pdbx_strand_id
1 'polypeptide(L)'
;MPQPSGRRYKNVPVPFWFNDESASAFRTMQMKEDDVLLSSMVKAGTTWVHKILRSILHDIDDAGNSITGRDRENHVGASGQVYPDALPVTRQRQEELIGADSSEELRRRTTFVKEHFGDWTFQDLCDQPSPRLISTHLFGEQFLPQELLREEGGKGRLIIVMRNLKSVMVSNHFFMGEAVDGWLGNEHGPGSFHRFLADDCPNAFGSVFDWTKEQDKVVTLLEKQTRKRVLVVYYEALKENLPAQLDRINNFLDRPPLTVQKRDAVAEACGFSAMKSGGVGNTTSVLFRKGSIYDWKNHLTEDLWRQFDDVFAKKLGSTRIAGPLRHYQWWDVPGMPEQRRQEWTLDTDPREWPTFERVKLEDGLLVPDHLIIQRSDEAQLGGSGEGFVRSPSEFRFTAEEHPAEAGRYHLFASGICPWANSVITSVHLLGLQEVISIDISDGQSGAGWTFLDGASCSPWRGREGAFWLHEVYQLHDPLVTTRITVPLLWDTKANRVVSNDSWTIIKFLSTAFAGMGTPSSDSLKVLPANRAGHPTLLPDSEESANHIETLHADIYSNLLNGVYKAGLGLMRNEERAVDAVLEARRAVYDKLEELDELLSKQRFLTGVNLTAVDVRLAMTLFRWDCSYRNAFALDEGRGGILLGNGYPGLKAFLRDFYSLAGETIDFVAIRQYYRIRPAVVKAFKRSKGETYKEIAKGDLKPLPDLRAILSSAQERVRIRP
;
A
#
# COMPACT_ATOMS: atom_id res chain seq x y z
N MET A 1 2.81 -26.01 -29.95
CA MET A 1 3.26 -25.19 -28.80
C MET A 1 4.56 -24.47 -29.17
N PRO A 2 4.90 -23.30 -28.60
CA PRO A 2 5.93 -22.38 -29.13
C PRO A 2 7.33 -22.97 -28.98
N GLN A 3 7.67 -23.92 -29.85
CA GLN A 3 9.02 -24.47 -29.99
C GLN A 3 9.99 -23.33 -30.31
N PRO A 4 11.26 -23.41 -29.90
CA PRO A 4 12.30 -22.54 -30.46
C PRO A 4 12.26 -22.69 -31.98
N SER A 5 11.72 -21.69 -32.66
CA SER A 5 11.63 -21.66 -34.13
C SER A 5 12.94 -21.20 -34.76
N GLY A 6 13.89 -20.73 -33.95
CA GLY A 6 15.05 -19.96 -34.39
C GLY A 6 14.70 -18.54 -34.88
N ARG A 7 13.42 -18.23 -35.17
CA ARG A 7 13.00 -16.89 -35.59
C ARG A 7 13.19 -15.88 -34.46
N ARG A 8 13.69 -14.71 -34.85
CA ARG A 8 13.76 -13.52 -34.01
C ARG A 8 13.12 -12.34 -34.71
N TYR A 9 12.47 -11.49 -33.93
CA TYR A 9 11.99 -10.19 -34.37
C TYR A 9 12.54 -9.13 -33.42
N LYS A 10 13.29 -8.16 -33.97
CA LYS A 10 14.05 -7.17 -33.19
C LYS A 10 14.92 -7.81 -32.09
N ASN A 11 15.66 -8.85 -32.46
CA ASN A 11 16.55 -9.65 -31.59
C ASN A 11 15.87 -10.46 -30.47
N VAL A 12 14.54 -10.41 -30.33
CA VAL A 12 13.80 -11.24 -29.38
C VAL A 12 13.34 -12.54 -30.05
N PRO A 13 13.55 -13.72 -29.45
CA PRO A 13 13.02 -14.97 -29.97
C PRO A 13 11.49 -14.93 -30.02
N VAL A 14 10.91 -15.36 -31.14
CA VAL A 14 9.46 -15.32 -31.36
C VAL A 14 8.89 -16.70 -31.71
N PRO A 15 7.62 -16.98 -31.36
CA PRO A 15 7.00 -18.24 -31.72
C PRO A 15 6.88 -18.39 -33.25
N PHE A 16 6.79 -19.62 -33.74
CA PHE A 16 6.66 -19.88 -35.19
C PHE A 16 5.46 -19.16 -35.83
N TRP A 17 4.39 -18.94 -35.06
CA TRP A 17 3.17 -18.28 -35.51
C TRP A 17 3.22 -16.75 -35.50
N PHE A 18 4.33 -16.15 -35.05
CA PHE A 18 4.48 -14.70 -34.95
C PHE A 18 4.35 -14.00 -36.30
N ASN A 19 3.61 -12.90 -36.32
CA ASN A 19 3.36 -12.05 -37.48
C ASN A 19 4.03 -10.67 -37.31
N ASP A 20 5.09 -10.44 -38.07
CA ASP A 20 5.92 -9.23 -38.04
C ASP A 20 5.15 -7.97 -38.47
N GLU A 21 4.22 -8.11 -39.41
CA GLU A 21 3.38 -7.02 -39.93
C GLU A 21 2.42 -6.56 -38.83
N SER A 22 1.72 -7.50 -38.20
CA SER A 22 0.78 -7.19 -37.11
C SER A 22 1.48 -6.74 -35.83
N ALA A 23 2.67 -7.24 -35.52
CA ALA A 23 3.49 -6.73 -34.43
C ALA A 23 3.92 -5.27 -34.68
N SER A 24 4.19 -4.91 -35.95
CA SER A 24 4.49 -3.53 -36.35
C SER A 24 3.24 -2.65 -36.25
N ALA A 25 2.09 -3.13 -36.73
CA ALA A 25 0.80 -2.45 -36.65
C ALA A 25 0.36 -2.22 -35.19
N PHE A 26 0.58 -3.19 -34.31
CA PHE A 26 0.31 -3.08 -32.89
C PHE A 26 1.10 -1.94 -32.23
N ARG A 27 2.37 -1.76 -32.60
CA ARG A 27 3.19 -0.65 -32.08
C ARG A 27 2.65 0.72 -32.48
N THR A 28 2.06 0.84 -33.66
CA THR A 28 1.48 2.09 -34.19
C THR A 28 -0.03 2.18 -33.98
N MET A 29 -0.62 1.27 -33.20
CA MET A 29 -2.05 1.21 -32.95
C MET A 29 -2.55 2.50 -32.32
N GLN A 30 -3.65 3.03 -32.84
CA GLN A 30 -4.37 4.16 -32.25
C GLN A 30 -5.13 3.67 -31.01
N MET A 31 -4.78 4.22 -29.86
CA MET A 31 -5.33 3.84 -28.56
C MET A 31 -6.55 4.71 -28.23
N LYS A 32 -7.53 4.12 -27.56
CA LYS A 32 -8.68 4.82 -26.94
C LYS A 32 -8.38 5.06 -25.46
N GLU A 33 -9.07 6.02 -24.84
CA GLU A 33 -8.80 6.39 -23.43
C GLU A 33 -9.02 5.24 -22.45
N ASP A 34 -10.00 4.39 -22.75
CA ASP A 34 -10.48 3.31 -21.91
C ASP A 34 -9.94 1.93 -22.32
N ASP A 35 -9.04 1.86 -23.29
CA ASP A 35 -8.36 0.62 -23.66
C ASP A 35 -7.58 0.04 -22.48
N VAL A 36 -7.61 -1.30 -22.38
CA VAL A 36 -6.88 -2.06 -21.37
C VAL A 36 -5.94 -3.02 -22.07
N LEU A 37 -4.64 -2.77 -21.93
CA LEU A 37 -3.60 -3.67 -22.39
C LEU A 37 -3.14 -4.56 -21.23
N LEU A 38 -3.35 -5.86 -21.36
CA LEU A 38 -2.86 -6.88 -20.43
C LEU A 38 -1.54 -7.46 -20.96
N SER A 39 -0.43 -7.17 -20.29
CA SER A 39 0.89 -7.69 -20.62
C SER A 39 1.41 -8.63 -19.54
N SER A 40 2.09 -9.70 -19.93
CA SER A 40 2.69 -10.64 -18.98
C SER A 40 3.70 -11.53 -19.69
N MET A 41 4.62 -12.15 -18.95
CA MET A 41 5.42 -13.24 -19.51
C MET A 41 4.54 -14.48 -19.76
N VAL A 42 4.91 -15.30 -20.74
CA VAL A 42 4.26 -16.59 -20.99
C VAL A 42 4.22 -17.41 -19.70
N LYS A 43 3.03 -17.90 -19.34
CA LYS A 43 2.73 -18.65 -18.09
C LYS A 43 2.83 -17.87 -16.77
N ALA A 44 2.88 -16.54 -16.79
CA ALA A 44 2.76 -15.72 -15.58
C ALA A 44 1.33 -15.59 -15.04
N GLY A 45 0.32 -16.16 -15.71
CA GLY A 45 -1.08 -16.10 -15.27
C GLY A 45 -1.99 -15.22 -16.12
N THR A 46 -1.55 -14.88 -17.33
CA THR A 46 -2.27 -14.05 -18.31
C THR A 46 -3.71 -14.49 -18.51
N THR A 47 -3.95 -15.80 -18.66
CA THR A 47 -5.30 -16.34 -18.91
C THR A 47 -6.25 -16.04 -17.75
N TRP A 48 -5.74 -16.11 -16.51
CA TRP A 48 -6.55 -15.84 -15.33
C TRP A 48 -6.92 -14.36 -15.22
N VAL A 49 -5.93 -13.48 -15.38
CA VAL A 49 -6.16 -12.04 -15.33
C VAL A 49 -7.00 -11.57 -16.52
N HIS A 50 -6.82 -12.16 -17.71
CA HIS A 50 -7.68 -11.90 -18.85
C HIS A 50 -9.14 -12.25 -18.53
N LYS A 51 -9.40 -13.41 -17.91
CA LYS A 51 -10.75 -13.81 -17.54
C LYS A 51 -11.34 -12.87 -16.48
N ILE A 52 -10.56 -12.43 -15.51
CA ILE A 52 -10.98 -11.42 -14.51
C ILE A 52 -11.40 -10.13 -15.22
N LEU A 53 -10.53 -9.57 -16.07
CA LEU A 53 -10.80 -8.34 -16.79
C LEU A 53 -12.02 -8.46 -17.69
N ARG A 54 -12.14 -9.55 -18.43
CA ARG A 54 -13.30 -9.80 -19.28
C ARG A 54 -14.58 -9.93 -18.45
N SER A 55 -14.53 -10.58 -17.29
CA SER A 55 -15.69 -10.74 -16.41
C SER A 55 -16.16 -9.40 -15.84
N ILE A 56 -15.23 -8.53 -15.44
CA ILE A 56 -15.54 -7.18 -14.95
C ILE A 56 -16.08 -6.29 -16.07
N LEU A 57 -15.50 -6.37 -17.28
CA LEU A 57 -15.77 -5.45 -18.38
C LEU A 57 -16.95 -5.86 -19.27
N HIS A 58 -17.14 -7.17 -19.52
CA HIS A 58 -17.98 -7.67 -20.62
C HIS A 58 -18.86 -8.86 -20.26
N ASP A 59 -18.46 -9.76 -19.35
CA ASP A 59 -19.20 -11.02 -19.15
C ASP A 59 -20.22 -10.97 -17.99
N ILE A 60 -20.09 -10.09 -16.99
CA ILE A 60 -20.93 -10.09 -15.77
C ILE A 60 -21.46 -8.68 -15.45
N ASP A 61 -22.78 -8.57 -15.21
CA ASP A 61 -23.44 -7.32 -14.82
C ASP A 61 -23.34 -7.01 -13.30
N ASP A 62 -23.86 -5.86 -12.88
CA ASP A 62 -23.80 -5.42 -11.47
C ASP A 62 -24.73 -6.22 -10.54
N ALA A 63 -25.65 -7.00 -11.08
CA ALA A 63 -26.48 -7.95 -10.33
C ALA A 63 -25.83 -9.35 -10.23
N GLY A 64 -24.65 -9.55 -10.83
CA GLY A 64 -23.92 -10.82 -10.83
C GLY A 64 -24.38 -11.81 -11.91
N ASN A 65 -25.22 -11.39 -12.86
CA ASN A 65 -25.68 -12.26 -13.94
C ASN A 65 -24.70 -12.28 -15.11
N SER A 66 -24.59 -13.45 -15.75
CA SER A 66 -23.83 -13.57 -17.01
C SER A 66 -24.54 -12.82 -18.13
N ILE A 67 -23.81 -11.97 -18.84
CA ILE A 67 -24.29 -11.29 -20.03
C ILE A 67 -24.27 -12.30 -21.18
N THR A 68 -25.44 -12.70 -21.68
CA THR A 68 -25.61 -13.68 -22.78
C THR A 68 -26.25 -13.05 -24.01
N GLY A 69 -25.82 -13.44 -25.22
CA GLY A 69 -26.44 -13.01 -26.49
C GLY A 69 -25.48 -13.11 -27.68
N ARG A 70 -25.98 -12.89 -28.91
CA ARG A 70 -25.17 -12.85 -30.16
C ARG A 70 -24.01 -11.85 -30.09
N ASP A 71 -24.14 -10.80 -29.28
CA ASP A 71 -23.06 -9.85 -29.05
C ASP A 71 -21.84 -10.51 -28.37
N ARG A 72 -22.03 -11.49 -27.48
CA ARG A 72 -20.90 -12.15 -26.78
C ARG A 72 -20.02 -12.99 -27.71
N GLU A 73 -20.61 -13.70 -28.67
CA GLU A 73 -19.88 -14.60 -29.60
C GLU A 73 -19.10 -13.82 -30.68
N ASN A 74 -19.54 -12.60 -31.00
CA ASN A 74 -18.87 -11.72 -31.97
C ASN A 74 -17.77 -10.82 -31.38
N HIS A 75 -17.53 -10.87 -30.06
CA HIS A 75 -16.45 -10.10 -29.45
C HIS A 75 -15.12 -10.86 -29.56
N VAL A 76 -14.08 -10.18 -30.05
CA VAL A 76 -12.73 -10.74 -30.08
C VAL A 76 -12.33 -11.18 -28.66
N GLY A 77 -11.80 -12.39 -28.58
CA GLY A 77 -11.42 -13.02 -27.32
C GLY A 77 -12.56 -13.60 -26.47
N ALA A 78 -13.76 -13.77 -27.01
CA ALA A 78 -14.86 -14.47 -26.33
C ALA A 78 -14.50 -15.89 -25.90
N SER A 79 -13.71 -16.58 -26.73
CA SER A 79 -13.27 -17.96 -26.50
C SER A 79 -11.90 -18.07 -25.83
N GLY A 80 -11.27 -16.95 -25.46
CA GLY A 80 -9.94 -16.94 -24.86
C GLY A 80 -9.06 -15.78 -25.33
N GLN A 81 -7.76 -15.90 -25.09
CA GLN A 81 -6.81 -14.83 -25.33
C GLN A 81 -6.50 -14.72 -26.82
N VAL A 82 -6.56 -13.50 -27.36
CA VAL A 82 -6.19 -13.19 -28.74
C VAL A 82 -5.01 -12.24 -28.70
N TYR A 83 -3.94 -12.60 -29.40
CA TYR A 83 -2.67 -11.88 -29.41
C TYR A 83 -2.53 -11.07 -30.70
N PRO A 84 -2.29 -9.76 -30.65
CA PRO A 84 -2.13 -8.91 -31.85
C PRO A 84 -1.07 -9.45 -32.81
N ASP A 85 0.03 -9.97 -32.26
CA ASP A 85 1.17 -10.51 -32.98
C ASP A 85 0.96 -11.92 -33.55
N ALA A 86 -0.21 -12.54 -33.32
CA ALA A 86 -0.62 -13.79 -33.97
C ALA A 86 -1.54 -13.56 -35.18
N LEU A 87 -2.23 -12.42 -35.24
CA LEU A 87 -3.30 -12.18 -36.19
C LEU A 87 -2.76 -11.75 -37.56
N PRO A 88 -3.43 -12.08 -38.68
CA PRO A 88 -3.22 -11.37 -39.93
C PRO A 88 -3.74 -9.92 -39.83
N VAL A 89 -3.14 -8.98 -40.58
CA VAL A 89 -3.57 -7.56 -40.55
C VAL A 89 -5.01 -7.42 -41.04
N THR A 90 -5.31 -7.99 -42.22
CA THR A 90 -6.65 -8.05 -42.83
C THR A 90 -6.89 -9.42 -43.47
N ARG A 91 -8.17 -9.76 -43.72
CA ARG A 91 -8.58 -10.97 -44.44
C ARG A 91 -7.96 -11.02 -45.84
N GLN A 92 -8.07 -9.93 -46.60
CA GLN A 92 -7.48 -9.80 -47.94
C GLN A 92 -5.97 -10.03 -47.91
N ARG A 93 -5.26 -9.42 -46.96
CA ARG A 93 -3.80 -9.58 -46.85
C ARG A 93 -3.40 -11.03 -46.56
N GLN A 94 -4.21 -11.73 -45.75
CA GLN A 94 -4.00 -13.15 -45.49
C GLN A 94 -4.20 -14.01 -46.74
N GLU A 95 -5.23 -13.73 -47.54
CA GLU A 95 -5.49 -14.43 -48.80
C GLU A 95 -4.39 -14.19 -49.83
N GLU A 96 -3.90 -12.95 -49.95
CA GLU A 96 -2.73 -12.60 -50.79
C GLU A 96 -1.49 -13.39 -50.39
N LEU A 97 -1.19 -13.48 -49.09
CA LEU A 97 -0.03 -14.22 -48.59
C LEU A 97 -0.15 -15.72 -48.86
N ILE A 98 -1.33 -16.32 -48.65
CA ILE A 98 -1.57 -17.74 -48.93
C ILE A 98 -1.52 -18.04 -50.44
N GLY A 99 -1.99 -17.10 -51.27
CA GLY A 99 -1.93 -17.20 -52.73
C GLY A 99 -0.51 -17.04 -53.29
N ALA A 100 0.31 -16.19 -52.66
CA ALA A 100 1.69 -15.91 -53.09
C ALA A 100 2.72 -16.92 -52.55
N ASP A 101 2.50 -17.46 -51.35
CA ASP A 101 3.38 -18.42 -50.69
C ASP A 101 2.62 -19.72 -50.37
N SER A 102 2.87 -20.74 -51.19
CA SER A 102 2.27 -22.07 -51.01
C SER A 102 3.07 -22.96 -50.06
N SER A 103 3.94 -22.41 -49.21
CA SER A 103 4.72 -23.16 -48.23
C SER A 103 3.83 -23.90 -47.22
N GLU A 104 4.27 -25.09 -46.83
CA GLU A 104 3.62 -25.87 -45.77
C GLU A 104 3.67 -25.14 -44.41
N GLU A 105 4.70 -24.32 -44.20
CA GLU A 105 4.88 -23.51 -42.99
C GLU A 105 3.80 -22.44 -42.84
N LEU A 106 3.48 -21.69 -43.90
CA LEU A 106 2.43 -20.67 -43.86
C LEU A 106 1.04 -21.27 -43.62
N ARG A 107 0.75 -22.42 -44.23
CA ARG A 107 -0.50 -23.17 -43.99
C ARG A 107 -0.58 -23.68 -42.56
N ARG A 108 0.50 -24.25 -42.04
CA ARG A 108 0.59 -24.72 -40.64
C ARG A 108 0.39 -23.57 -39.64
N ARG A 109 1.02 -22.41 -39.88
CA ARG A 109 0.83 -21.20 -39.07
C ARG A 109 -0.62 -20.75 -39.06
N THR A 110 -1.21 -20.60 -40.25
CA THR A 110 -2.58 -20.10 -40.39
C THR A 110 -3.58 -21.01 -39.70
N THR A 111 -3.45 -22.32 -39.89
CA THR A 111 -4.29 -23.34 -39.25
C THR A 111 -4.17 -23.25 -37.72
N PHE A 112 -2.94 -23.20 -37.21
CA PHE A 112 -2.68 -23.09 -35.77
C PHE A 112 -3.33 -21.84 -35.15
N VAL A 113 -3.17 -20.67 -35.77
CA VAL A 113 -3.77 -19.41 -35.27
C VAL A 113 -5.29 -19.51 -35.22
N LYS A 114 -5.94 -20.01 -36.28
CA LYS A 114 -7.40 -20.16 -36.33
C LYS A 114 -7.92 -21.11 -35.24
N GLU A 115 -7.24 -22.24 -35.03
CA GLU A 115 -7.64 -23.23 -34.02
C GLU A 115 -7.45 -22.75 -32.58
N HIS A 116 -6.44 -21.92 -32.31
CA HIS A 116 -6.03 -21.58 -30.93
C HIS A 116 -6.43 -20.16 -30.50
N PHE A 117 -6.51 -19.22 -31.45
CA PHE A 117 -6.80 -17.81 -31.21
C PHE A 117 -8.07 -17.34 -31.91
N GLY A 118 -8.72 -18.21 -32.70
CA GLY A 118 -9.92 -17.88 -33.48
C GLY A 118 -9.60 -17.28 -34.85
N ASP A 119 -10.64 -17.18 -35.69
CA ASP A 119 -10.54 -16.67 -37.06
C ASP A 119 -10.75 -15.15 -37.10
N TRP A 120 -9.82 -14.42 -36.48
CA TRP A 120 -9.85 -12.95 -36.36
C TRP A 120 -8.72 -12.29 -37.15
N THR A 121 -8.83 -10.99 -37.36
CA THR A 121 -7.78 -10.10 -37.90
C THR A 121 -7.39 -9.02 -36.89
N PHE A 122 -6.23 -8.39 -37.10
CA PHE A 122 -5.81 -7.23 -36.30
C PHE A 122 -6.80 -6.07 -36.46
N GLN A 123 -7.43 -5.93 -37.63
CA GLN A 123 -8.48 -4.93 -37.84
C GLN A 123 -9.72 -5.22 -36.97
N ASP A 124 -10.14 -6.49 -36.87
CA ASP A 124 -11.24 -6.88 -35.97
C ASP A 124 -10.91 -6.53 -34.51
N LEU A 125 -9.65 -6.69 -34.11
CA LEU A 125 -9.16 -6.28 -32.79
C LEU A 125 -9.23 -4.75 -32.59
N CYS A 126 -8.99 -3.96 -33.63
CA CYS A 126 -9.10 -2.51 -33.58
C CYS A 126 -10.56 -2.03 -33.52
N ASP A 127 -11.46 -2.70 -34.25
CA ASP A 127 -12.85 -2.30 -34.45
C ASP A 127 -13.80 -2.71 -33.31
N GLN A 128 -13.28 -3.42 -32.31
CA GLN A 128 -14.05 -3.81 -31.12
C GLN A 128 -14.67 -2.60 -30.40
N PRO A 129 -15.86 -2.78 -29.80
CA PRO A 129 -16.43 -1.82 -28.86
C PRO A 129 -15.47 -1.49 -27.71
N SER A 130 -15.56 -0.26 -27.23
CA SER A 130 -14.83 0.19 -26.04
C SER A 130 -15.54 -0.27 -24.76
N PRO A 131 -14.81 -0.59 -23.67
CA PRO A 131 -13.34 -0.61 -23.57
C PRO A 131 -12.75 -1.84 -24.25
N ARG A 132 -11.67 -1.68 -25.03
CA ARG A 132 -11.01 -2.81 -25.70
C ARG A 132 -10.06 -3.51 -24.73
N LEU A 133 -10.18 -4.83 -24.59
CA LEU A 133 -9.24 -5.67 -23.83
C LEU A 133 -8.26 -6.36 -24.79
N ILE A 134 -6.98 -5.99 -24.72
CA ILE A 134 -5.93 -6.54 -25.58
C ILE A 134 -4.93 -7.29 -24.72
N SER A 135 -4.60 -8.53 -25.08
CA SER A 135 -3.60 -9.33 -24.36
C SER A 135 -2.34 -9.51 -25.19
N THR A 136 -1.17 -9.37 -24.55
CA THR A 136 0.11 -9.54 -25.25
C THR A 136 1.21 -10.10 -24.35
N HIS A 137 2.17 -10.77 -24.96
CA HIS A 137 3.46 -11.11 -24.35
C HIS A 137 4.58 -10.14 -24.77
N LEU A 138 4.30 -9.28 -25.75
CA LEU A 138 5.16 -8.18 -26.14
C LEU A 138 5.33 -7.18 -24.98
N PHE A 139 6.51 -6.56 -24.93
CA PHE A 139 6.98 -5.84 -23.75
C PHE A 139 7.93 -4.70 -24.08
N GLY A 140 8.07 -3.77 -23.13
CA GLY A 140 8.98 -2.65 -23.26
C GLY A 140 8.61 -1.66 -24.36
N GLU A 141 9.39 -0.59 -24.45
CA GLU A 141 9.16 0.51 -25.40
C GLU A 141 9.29 0.09 -26.87
N GLN A 142 9.98 -1.04 -27.12
CA GLN A 142 10.21 -1.55 -28.46
C GLN A 142 8.99 -2.22 -29.12
N PHE A 143 7.99 -2.63 -28.33
CA PHE A 143 6.83 -3.36 -28.86
C PHE A 143 5.48 -2.79 -28.44
N LEU A 144 5.37 -2.18 -27.25
CA LEU A 144 4.09 -1.65 -26.79
C LEU A 144 3.65 -0.43 -27.63
N PRO A 145 2.33 -0.13 -27.70
CA PRO A 145 1.81 0.97 -28.51
C PRO A 145 2.44 2.32 -28.14
N GLN A 146 2.85 3.10 -29.15
CA GLN A 146 3.49 4.41 -28.92
C GLN A 146 2.57 5.40 -28.19
N GLU A 147 1.27 5.36 -28.46
CA GLU A 147 0.29 6.22 -27.76
C GLU A 147 0.12 5.86 -26.29
N LEU A 148 0.31 4.58 -25.92
CA LEU A 148 0.33 4.17 -24.52
C LEU A 148 1.53 4.79 -23.80
N LEU A 149 2.70 4.75 -24.44
CA LEU A 149 3.98 5.16 -23.84
C LEU A 149 4.21 6.68 -23.84
N ARG A 150 3.33 7.48 -24.46
CA ARG A 150 3.49 8.94 -24.53
C ARG A 150 3.45 9.56 -23.12
N GLU A 151 4.38 10.47 -22.83
CA GLU A 151 4.46 11.16 -21.53
C GLU A 151 3.24 12.07 -21.30
N GLU A 152 2.90 12.89 -22.29
CA GLU A 152 1.76 13.80 -22.27
C GLU A 152 0.65 13.33 -23.23
N GLY A 153 -0.60 13.33 -22.76
CA GLY A 153 -1.75 12.95 -23.60
C GLY A 153 -1.72 11.48 -24.06
N GLY A 154 -1.01 10.62 -23.34
CA GLY A 154 -1.00 9.18 -23.60
C GLY A 154 -2.33 8.52 -23.23
N LYS A 155 -2.73 7.51 -24.02
CA LYS A 155 -4.05 6.86 -23.94
C LYS A 155 -3.96 5.42 -23.47
N GLY A 156 -5.09 4.88 -23.03
CA GLY A 156 -5.21 3.52 -22.52
C GLY A 156 -4.53 3.30 -21.17
N ARG A 157 -4.69 2.06 -20.67
CA ARG A 157 -4.15 1.57 -19.40
C ARG A 157 -3.37 0.28 -19.64
N LEU A 158 -2.31 0.07 -18.86
CA LEU A 158 -1.47 -1.13 -18.88
C LEU A 158 -1.65 -1.92 -17.59
N ILE A 159 -1.98 -3.21 -17.70
CA ILE A 159 -1.96 -4.16 -16.60
C ILE A 159 -0.85 -5.15 -16.85
N ILE A 160 0.12 -5.22 -15.93
CA ILE A 160 1.23 -6.16 -15.97
C ILE A 160 0.98 -7.28 -14.98
N VAL A 161 1.09 -8.54 -15.43
CA VAL A 161 1.01 -9.70 -14.53
C VAL A 161 2.40 -10.21 -14.19
N MET A 162 2.72 -10.16 -12.91
CA MET A 162 3.93 -10.74 -12.31
C MET A 162 3.56 -12.04 -11.58
N ARG A 163 4.46 -13.02 -11.64
CA ARG A 163 4.34 -14.30 -10.92
C ARG A 163 5.73 -14.76 -10.55
N ASN A 164 5.88 -15.48 -9.45
CA ASN A 164 7.14 -16.10 -9.04
C ASN A 164 7.83 -16.78 -10.24
N LEU A 165 9.05 -16.33 -10.56
CA LEU A 165 9.71 -16.71 -11.80
C LEU A 165 10.09 -18.21 -11.86
N LYS A 166 10.35 -18.89 -10.73
CA LYS A 166 10.48 -20.35 -10.67
C LYS A 166 9.18 -21.05 -11.09
N SER A 167 8.03 -20.51 -10.65
CA SER A 167 6.70 -20.99 -11.05
C SER A 167 6.44 -20.76 -12.54
N VAL A 168 6.88 -19.61 -13.08
CA VAL A 168 6.80 -19.32 -14.52
C VAL A 168 7.63 -20.33 -15.30
N MET A 169 8.88 -20.56 -14.90
CA MET A 169 9.77 -21.54 -15.52
C MET A 169 9.16 -22.94 -15.54
N VAL A 170 8.74 -23.44 -14.38
CA VAL A 170 8.14 -24.77 -14.24
C VAL A 170 6.84 -24.85 -15.04
N SER A 171 5.98 -23.83 -14.98
CA SER A 171 4.74 -23.82 -15.75
C SER A 171 5.00 -23.77 -17.27
N ASN A 172 6.05 -23.08 -17.71
CA ASN A 172 6.44 -23.01 -19.10
C ASN A 172 7.02 -24.34 -19.59
N HIS A 173 7.82 -25.02 -18.75
CA HIS A 173 8.33 -26.36 -19.04
C HIS A 173 7.19 -27.35 -19.36
N PHE A 174 6.17 -27.46 -18.49
CA PHE A 174 5.06 -28.38 -18.73
C PHE A 174 4.14 -27.95 -19.88
N PHE A 175 4.02 -26.64 -20.13
CA PHE A 175 3.26 -26.12 -21.27
C PHE A 175 3.88 -26.53 -22.61
N MET A 176 5.19 -26.72 -22.65
CA MET A 176 5.93 -27.16 -23.84
C MET A 176 5.85 -28.68 -24.09
N GLY A 177 5.39 -29.46 -23.11
CA GLY A 177 5.34 -30.93 -23.13
C GLY A 177 6.53 -31.57 -22.39
N GLU A 178 6.35 -32.82 -21.91
CA GLU A 178 7.48 -33.67 -21.53
C GLU A 178 8.29 -34.00 -22.79
N ALA A 179 9.63 -33.98 -22.72
CA ALA A 179 10.42 -34.34 -23.90
C ALA A 179 10.20 -35.81 -24.23
N VAL A 180 10.13 -36.10 -25.52
CA VAL A 180 10.08 -37.46 -26.06
C VAL A 180 11.39 -38.21 -25.80
N ASP A 181 12.41 -37.51 -25.31
CA ASP A 181 13.81 -37.91 -25.31
C ASP A 181 14.58 -37.61 -24.00
N GLY A 182 13.88 -37.54 -22.85
CA GLY A 182 14.55 -37.76 -21.56
C GLY A 182 15.74 -36.84 -21.23
N TRP A 183 15.56 -35.52 -21.36
CA TRP A 183 16.26 -34.37 -20.72
C TRP A 183 17.65 -34.54 -20.04
N LEU A 184 18.60 -35.23 -20.67
CA LEU A 184 20.05 -35.07 -20.45
C LEU A 184 20.68 -34.28 -21.60
N GLY A 185 20.20 -33.05 -21.84
CA GLY A 185 20.63 -32.25 -22.98
C GLY A 185 20.29 -32.90 -24.33
N ASN A 186 20.48 -32.13 -25.40
CA ASN A 186 20.45 -32.66 -26.77
C ASN A 186 21.42 -31.86 -27.65
N GLU A 187 21.39 -32.11 -28.96
CA GLU A 187 22.18 -31.42 -29.99
C GLU A 187 22.02 -29.88 -30.01
N HIS A 188 21.11 -29.33 -29.20
CA HIS A 188 20.89 -27.89 -29.04
C HIS A 188 21.30 -27.31 -27.67
N GLY A 189 21.92 -28.10 -26.77
CA GLY A 189 22.51 -27.61 -25.51
C GLY A 189 21.93 -28.22 -24.21
N PRO A 190 22.29 -27.66 -23.03
CA PRO A 190 21.88 -28.20 -21.73
C PRO A 190 20.38 -27.98 -21.43
N GLY A 191 19.83 -28.74 -20.47
CA GLY A 191 18.39 -28.85 -20.17
C GLY A 191 17.62 -27.57 -19.78
N SER A 192 16.31 -27.71 -19.52
CA SER A 192 15.34 -26.59 -19.50
C SER A 192 15.64 -25.51 -18.47
N PHE A 193 16.24 -25.89 -17.34
CA PHE A 193 16.65 -24.97 -16.29
C PHE A 193 17.74 -24.01 -16.79
N HIS A 194 18.85 -24.54 -17.33
CA HIS A 194 19.95 -23.71 -17.84
C HIS A 194 19.52 -22.87 -19.05
N ARG A 195 18.70 -23.42 -19.94
CA ARG A 195 18.09 -22.67 -21.05
C ARG A 195 17.27 -21.48 -20.56
N PHE A 196 16.50 -21.65 -19.49
CA PHE A 196 15.68 -20.58 -18.92
C PHE A 196 16.52 -19.46 -18.30
N LEU A 197 17.69 -19.80 -17.74
CA LEU A 197 18.61 -18.86 -17.09
C LEU A 197 19.63 -18.21 -18.05
N ALA A 198 19.83 -18.81 -19.23
CA ALA A 198 20.78 -18.35 -20.24
C ALA A 198 20.56 -16.89 -20.62
N ASP A 199 21.65 -16.16 -20.88
CA ASP A 199 21.59 -14.76 -21.31
C ASP A 199 20.86 -14.63 -22.65
N ASP A 200 21.11 -15.55 -23.58
CA ASP A 200 20.36 -15.66 -24.84
C ASP A 200 19.22 -16.69 -24.75
N CYS A 201 18.37 -16.57 -23.73
CA CYS A 201 17.24 -17.49 -23.48
C CYS A 201 16.40 -17.66 -24.76
N PRO A 202 16.37 -18.85 -25.38
CA PRO A 202 15.74 -19.07 -26.68
C PRO A 202 14.24 -19.38 -26.58
N ASN A 203 13.62 -19.06 -25.45
CA ASN A 203 12.18 -19.20 -25.27
C ASN A 203 11.46 -18.08 -26.04
N ALA A 204 10.25 -18.35 -26.53
CA ALA A 204 9.42 -17.30 -27.13
C ALA A 204 9.27 -16.12 -26.16
N PHE A 205 9.45 -14.91 -26.68
CA PHE A 205 9.50 -13.64 -25.95
C PHE A 205 10.73 -13.47 -25.04
N GLY A 206 11.72 -14.36 -25.16
CA GLY A 206 13.05 -14.25 -24.57
C GLY A 206 13.13 -14.57 -23.07
N SER A 207 14.11 -13.95 -22.44
CA SER A 207 14.43 -14.07 -21.01
C SER A 207 13.36 -13.37 -20.17
N VAL A 208 12.82 -14.07 -19.16
CA VAL A 208 11.89 -13.47 -18.19
C VAL A 208 12.55 -12.33 -17.40
N PHE A 209 13.87 -12.39 -17.22
CA PHE A 209 14.62 -11.36 -16.50
C PHE A 209 14.66 -10.07 -17.32
N ASP A 210 14.95 -10.17 -18.61
CA ASP A 210 14.99 -8.99 -19.49
C ASP A 210 13.60 -8.44 -19.74
N TRP A 211 12.62 -9.33 -19.91
CA TRP A 211 11.20 -8.97 -19.94
C TRP A 211 10.81 -8.15 -18.71
N THR A 212 11.19 -8.61 -17.51
CA THR A 212 10.86 -7.94 -16.24
C THR A 212 11.55 -6.57 -16.15
N LYS A 213 12.83 -6.46 -16.54
CA LYS A 213 13.55 -5.17 -16.55
C LYS A 213 12.92 -4.15 -17.49
N GLU A 214 12.60 -4.56 -18.71
CA GLU A 214 12.00 -3.66 -19.70
C GLU A 214 10.59 -3.22 -19.28
N GLN A 215 9.83 -4.09 -18.60
CA GLN A 215 8.54 -3.71 -18.04
C GLN A 215 8.68 -2.78 -16.84
N ASP A 216 9.68 -2.96 -15.98
CA ASP A 216 9.94 -2.04 -14.85
C ASP A 216 10.19 -0.60 -15.34
N LYS A 217 10.88 -0.45 -16.48
CA LYS A 217 11.06 0.85 -17.16
C LYS A 217 9.72 1.44 -17.61
N VAL A 218 8.87 0.65 -18.26
CA VAL A 218 7.54 1.08 -18.72
C VAL A 218 6.65 1.46 -17.53
N VAL A 219 6.65 0.68 -16.45
CA VAL A 219 5.88 1.00 -15.24
C VAL A 219 6.39 2.32 -14.66
N THR A 220 7.71 2.49 -14.54
CA THR A 220 8.31 3.73 -14.04
C THR A 220 7.94 4.94 -14.90
N LEU A 221 7.90 4.78 -16.23
CA LEU A 221 7.47 5.82 -17.15
C LEU A 221 6.00 6.21 -16.94
N LEU A 222 5.10 5.23 -16.84
CA LEU A 222 3.66 5.45 -16.72
C LEU A 222 3.23 5.93 -15.32
N GLU A 223 3.98 5.61 -14.27
CA GLU A 223 3.71 6.08 -12.91
C GLU A 223 4.10 7.53 -12.65
N LYS A 224 5.05 8.09 -13.41
CA LYS A 224 5.44 9.51 -13.31
C LYS A 224 4.32 10.47 -13.72
N GLN A 225 3.26 9.95 -14.33
CA GLN A 225 2.20 10.76 -14.91
C GLN A 225 1.08 11.00 -13.91
N THR A 226 0.39 12.12 -14.07
CA THR A 226 -0.71 12.54 -13.18
C THR A 226 -1.86 11.52 -13.14
N ARG A 227 -2.12 10.82 -14.25
CA ARG A 227 -3.12 9.75 -14.32
C ARG A 227 -2.45 8.39 -14.09
N LYS A 228 -2.99 7.58 -13.18
CA LYS A 228 -2.52 6.20 -12.96
C LYS A 228 -2.88 5.33 -14.17
N ARG A 229 -1.94 5.14 -15.10
CA ARG A 229 -2.14 4.35 -16.35
C ARG A 229 -1.50 2.98 -16.32
N VAL A 230 -0.91 2.57 -15.20
CA VAL A 230 -0.31 1.25 -15.03
C VAL A 230 -0.69 0.61 -13.71
N LEU A 231 -0.94 -0.70 -13.74
CA LEU A 231 -1.17 -1.54 -12.58
C LEU A 231 -0.35 -2.82 -12.70
N VAL A 232 0.39 -3.17 -11.64
CA VAL A 232 1.06 -4.46 -11.54
C VAL A 232 0.24 -5.38 -10.64
N VAL A 233 -0.15 -6.51 -11.20
CA VAL A 233 -0.93 -7.56 -10.56
C VAL A 233 0.00 -8.74 -10.30
N TYR A 234 0.03 -9.22 -9.06
CA TYR A 234 0.81 -10.39 -8.67
C TYR A 234 -0.09 -11.61 -8.61
N TYR A 235 0.31 -12.70 -9.30
CA TYR A 235 -0.41 -13.96 -9.29
C TYR A 235 -0.60 -14.50 -7.87
N GLU A 236 0.41 -14.33 -7.03
CA GLU A 236 0.41 -14.74 -5.63
C GLU A 236 -0.62 -13.94 -4.81
N ALA A 237 -0.67 -12.61 -4.98
CA ALA A 237 -1.67 -11.77 -4.33
C ALA A 237 -3.10 -12.11 -4.77
N LEU A 238 -3.31 -12.47 -6.04
CA LEU A 238 -4.60 -12.98 -6.53
C LEU A 238 -4.98 -14.31 -5.86
N LYS A 239 -4.01 -15.17 -5.54
CA LYS A 239 -4.25 -16.45 -4.88
C LYS A 239 -4.53 -16.30 -3.40
N GLU A 240 -3.84 -15.37 -2.76
CA GLU A 240 -3.99 -15.07 -1.34
C GLU A 240 -5.34 -14.39 -1.06
N ASN A 241 -5.72 -13.41 -1.89
CA ASN A 241 -6.92 -12.64 -1.67
C ASN A 241 -7.53 -12.11 -2.98
N LEU A 242 -8.24 -12.99 -3.67
CA LEU A 242 -8.90 -12.66 -4.93
C LEU A 242 -9.89 -11.48 -4.79
N PRO A 243 -10.82 -11.44 -3.80
CA PRO A 243 -11.78 -10.35 -3.68
C PRO A 243 -11.14 -8.96 -3.62
N ALA A 244 -10.09 -8.77 -2.80
CA ALA A 244 -9.41 -7.47 -2.70
C ALA A 244 -8.69 -7.10 -4.00
N GLN A 245 -8.11 -8.07 -4.69
CA GLN A 245 -7.49 -7.82 -6.00
C GLN A 245 -8.52 -7.51 -7.09
N LEU A 246 -9.74 -8.07 -7.02
CA LEU A 246 -10.84 -7.68 -7.93
C LEU A 246 -11.21 -6.21 -7.73
N ASP A 247 -11.35 -5.75 -6.49
CA ASP A 247 -11.61 -4.33 -6.19
C ASP A 247 -10.46 -3.44 -6.66
N ARG A 248 -9.20 -3.85 -6.42
CA ARG A 248 -8.01 -3.12 -6.87
C ARG A 248 -7.96 -2.99 -8.39
N ILE A 249 -8.26 -4.05 -9.12
CA ILE A 249 -8.35 -4.04 -10.59
C ILE A 249 -9.51 -3.16 -11.06
N ASN A 250 -10.70 -3.30 -10.47
CA ASN A 250 -11.87 -2.51 -10.85
C ASN A 250 -11.68 -1.01 -10.63
N ASN A 251 -11.09 -0.63 -9.49
CA ASN A 251 -10.77 0.76 -9.19
C ASN A 251 -9.74 1.34 -10.17
N PHE A 252 -8.73 0.55 -10.56
CA PHE A 252 -7.76 0.98 -11.58
C PHE A 252 -8.39 1.19 -12.96
N LEU A 253 -9.47 0.47 -13.26
CA LEU A 253 -10.24 0.65 -14.50
C LEU A 253 -11.17 1.87 -14.46
N ASP A 254 -11.15 2.65 -13.38
CA ASP A 254 -12.04 3.80 -13.11
C ASP A 254 -13.52 3.42 -13.26
N ARG A 255 -13.89 2.24 -12.75
CA ARG A 255 -15.28 1.75 -12.72
C ARG A 255 -15.90 2.03 -11.35
N PRO A 256 -17.24 2.14 -11.25
CA PRO A 256 -17.93 2.16 -9.96
C PRO A 256 -17.53 0.96 -9.09
N PRO A 257 -17.49 1.10 -7.74
CA PRO A 257 -17.18 -0.01 -6.85
C PRO A 257 -18.01 -1.26 -7.16
N LEU A 258 -17.36 -2.43 -7.15
CA LEU A 258 -18.06 -3.69 -7.40
C LEU A 258 -19.12 -3.92 -6.32
N THR A 259 -20.33 -4.29 -6.75
CA THR A 259 -21.33 -4.85 -5.85
C THR A 259 -20.83 -6.18 -5.28
N VAL A 260 -21.35 -6.57 -4.12
CA VAL A 260 -21.03 -7.88 -3.51
C VAL A 260 -21.37 -9.02 -4.49
N GLN A 261 -22.53 -8.93 -5.13
CA GLN A 261 -23.02 -9.91 -6.10
C GLN A 261 -22.09 -10.05 -7.31
N LYS A 262 -21.68 -8.93 -7.91
CA LYS A 262 -20.75 -8.95 -9.05
C LYS A 262 -19.38 -9.48 -8.64
N ARG A 263 -18.87 -9.05 -7.48
CA ARG A 263 -17.56 -9.51 -6.97
C ARG A 263 -17.55 -11.03 -6.78
N ASP A 264 -18.59 -11.57 -6.13
CA ASP A 264 -18.70 -13.01 -5.87
C ASP A 264 -18.85 -13.80 -7.17
N ALA A 265 -19.68 -13.34 -8.11
CA ALA A 265 -19.86 -13.96 -9.42
C ALA A 265 -18.57 -13.96 -10.25
N VAL A 266 -17.82 -12.85 -10.24
CA VAL A 266 -16.49 -12.77 -10.90
C VAL A 266 -15.51 -13.73 -10.23
N ALA A 267 -15.47 -13.78 -8.90
CA ALA A 267 -14.58 -14.67 -8.16
C ALA A 267 -14.88 -16.15 -8.46
N GLU A 268 -16.15 -16.53 -8.52
CA GLU A 268 -16.61 -17.87 -8.89
C GLU A 268 -16.22 -18.23 -10.32
N ALA A 269 -16.54 -17.34 -11.29
CA ALA A 269 -16.22 -17.55 -12.70
C ALA A 269 -14.70 -17.63 -12.98
N CYS A 270 -13.90 -16.95 -12.15
CA CYS A 270 -12.44 -16.96 -12.23
C CYS A 270 -11.80 -18.05 -11.33
N GLY A 271 -12.60 -18.88 -10.67
CA GLY A 271 -12.12 -20.01 -9.89
C GLY A 271 -11.37 -21.02 -10.77
N PHE A 272 -10.35 -21.68 -10.22
CA PHE A 272 -9.51 -22.61 -10.99
C PHE A 272 -10.33 -23.75 -11.63
N SER A 273 -11.33 -24.28 -10.92
CA SER A 273 -12.23 -25.30 -11.44
C SER A 273 -13.06 -24.79 -12.61
N ALA A 274 -13.68 -23.62 -12.48
CA ALA A 274 -14.50 -22.99 -13.52
C ALA A 274 -13.69 -22.66 -14.79
N MET A 275 -12.48 -22.11 -14.62
CA MET A 275 -11.59 -21.84 -15.76
C MET A 275 -11.14 -23.12 -16.47
N LYS A 276 -10.94 -24.22 -15.73
CA LYS A 276 -10.56 -25.51 -16.32
C LYS A 276 -11.73 -26.17 -17.08
N SER A 277 -12.97 -26.00 -16.62
CA SER A 277 -14.16 -26.56 -17.27
C SER A 277 -14.72 -25.71 -18.41
N GLY A 278 -14.48 -24.39 -18.41
CA GLY A 278 -15.13 -23.44 -19.32
C GLY A 278 -14.38 -23.07 -20.60
N GLY A 279 -13.21 -23.65 -20.88
CA GLY A 279 -12.47 -23.31 -22.10
C GLY A 279 -12.83 -24.20 -23.30
N VAL A 280 -12.69 -23.65 -24.51
CA VAL A 280 -13.05 -24.31 -25.76
C VAL A 280 -11.82 -25.08 -26.30
N GLY A 281 -11.96 -26.39 -26.52
CA GLY A 281 -10.96 -27.23 -27.23
C GLY A 281 -9.90 -27.94 -26.38
N ASN A 282 -9.06 -28.75 -27.04
CA ASN A 282 -7.95 -29.58 -26.47
C ASN A 282 -6.82 -28.77 -25.78
N THR A 283 -6.88 -27.45 -25.79
CA THR A 283 -5.88 -26.50 -25.25
C THR A 283 -6.06 -26.18 -23.76
N THR A 284 -7.24 -26.46 -23.20
CA THR A 284 -7.57 -26.18 -21.78
C THR A 284 -6.73 -26.97 -20.79
N SER A 285 -6.51 -28.27 -21.02
CA SER A 285 -5.70 -29.12 -20.15
C SER A 285 -4.22 -28.71 -20.13
N VAL A 286 -3.70 -28.18 -21.24
CA VAL A 286 -2.29 -27.75 -21.37
C VAL A 286 -2.05 -26.34 -20.81
N LEU A 287 -3.05 -25.46 -20.88
CA LEU A 287 -2.97 -24.11 -20.32
C LEU A 287 -3.09 -24.10 -18.78
N PHE A 288 -3.90 -24.99 -18.19
CA PHE A 288 -4.21 -25.01 -16.76
C PHE A 288 -3.65 -26.26 -16.05
N ARG A 289 -2.41 -26.16 -15.53
CA ARG A 289 -1.72 -27.25 -14.80
C ARG A 289 -2.31 -27.51 -13.41
N LYS A 290 -1.91 -26.68 -12.43
CA LYS A 290 -2.29 -26.83 -11.00
C LYS A 290 -2.73 -25.51 -10.36
N GLY A 291 -2.24 -24.38 -10.87
CA GLY A 291 -2.62 -23.05 -10.37
C GLY A 291 -2.27 -22.80 -8.90
N SER A 292 -1.39 -23.60 -8.30
CA SER A 292 -0.90 -23.38 -6.94
C SER A 292 0.33 -22.46 -6.94
N ILE A 293 0.45 -21.69 -5.86
CA ILE A 293 1.70 -21.04 -5.48
C ILE A 293 2.65 -22.12 -4.94
N TYR A 294 3.96 -21.98 -5.17
CA TYR A 294 5.02 -22.90 -4.71
C TYR A 294 5.15 -24.29 -5.35
N ASP A 295 4.34 -24.64 -6.36
CA ASP A 295 4.43 -25.96 -7.00
C ASP A 295 5.81 -26.26 -7.61
N TRP A 296 6.60 -25.23 -7.91
CA TRP A 296 7.99 -25.37 -8.36
C TRP A 296 8.86 -26.17 -7.39
N LYS A 297 8.51 -26.19 -6.09
CA LYS A 297 9.20 -27.00 -5.08
C LYS A 297 9.15 -28.50 -5.39
N ASN A 298 8.12 -28.95 -6.10
CA ASN A 298 7.97 -30.35 -6.48
C ASN A 298 8.77 -30.73 -7.74
N HIS A 299 9.44 -29.77 -8.38
CA HIS A 299 10.08 -29.96 -9.69
C HIS A 299 11.54 -29.52 -9.77
N LEU A 300 12.04 -28.88 -8.72
CA LEU A 300 13.40 -28.35 -8.66
C LEU A 300 14.01 -28.81 -7.34
N THR A 301 15.27 -29.24 -7.36
CA THR A 301 16.04 -29.53 -6.15
C THR A 301 16.47 -28.23 -5.46
N GLU A 302 16.87 -28.33 -4.19
CA GLU A 302 17.35 -27.17 -3.43
C GLU A 302 18.54 -26.46 -4.08
N ASP A 303 19.51 -27.21 -4.62
CA ASP A 303 20.65 -26.64 -5.34
C ASP A 303 20.21 -25.80 -6.55
N LEU A 304 19.19 -26.25 -7.28
CA LEU A 304 18.62 -25.50 -8.41
C LEU A 304 17.83 -24.28 -7.92
N TRP A 305 17.23 -24.32 -6.74
CA TRP A 305 16.63 -23.13 -6.13
C TRP A 305 17.69 -22.08 -5.84
N ARG A 306 18.79 -22.46 -5.20
CA ARG A 306 19.91 -21.56 -4.86
C ARG A 306 20.52 -20.93 -6.12
N GLN A 307 20.82 -21.76 -7.13
CA GLN A 307 21.32 -21.26 -8.43
C GLN A 307 20.35 -20.27 -9.10
N PHE A 308 19.05 -20.55 -9.04
CA PHE A 308 18.04 -19.62 -9.57
C PHE A 308 18.04 -18.31 -8.79
N ASP A 309 18.10 -18.39 -7.46
CA ASP A 309 18.06 -17.23 -6.57
C ASP A 309 19.27 -16.31 -6.76
N ASP A 310 20.45 -16.87 -6.98
CA ASP A 310 21.67 -16.12 -7.31
C ASP A 310 21.48 -15.34 -8.63
N VAL A 311 20.97 -15.99 -9.67
CA VAL A 311 20.69 -15.34 -10.95
C VAL A 311 19.60 -14.29 -10.82
N PHE A 312 18.54 -14.58 -10.04
CA PHE A 312 17.47 -13.64 -9.76
C PHE A 312 17.99 -12.40 -9.05
N ALA A 313 18.80 -12.55 -8.00
CA ALA A 313 19.37 -11.42 -7.27
C ALA A 313 20.33 -10.62 -8.14
N LYS A 314 21.21 -11.30 -8.89
CA LYS A 314 22.14 -10.65 -9.82
C LYS A 314 21.42 -9.86 -10.91
N LYS A 315 20.35 -10.43 -11.50
CA LYS A 315 19.66 -9.82 -12.65
C LYS A 315 18.57 -8.83 -12.22
N LEU A 316 17.82 -9.09 -11.17
CA LEU A 316 16.62 -8.33 -10.76
C LEU A 316 16.71 -7.71 -9.36
N GLY A 317 17.89 -7.75 -8.72
CA GLY A 317 18.11 -7.27 -7.36
C GLY A 317 17.72 -5.81 -7.12
N SER A 318 17.72 -4.97 -8.15
CA SER A 318 17.27 -3.56 -8.10
C SER A 318 15.96 -3.30 -8.86
N THR A 319 15.34 -4.31 -9.47
CA THR A 319 14.13 -4.15 -10.28
C THR A 319 12.90 -4.09 -9.38
N ARG A 320 12.14 -2.99 -9.42
CA ARG A 320 11.07 -2.71 -8.45
C ARG A 320 9.91 -3.68 -8.57
N ILE A 321 9.41 -3.93 -9.78
CA ILE A 321 8.26 -4.84 -9.97
C ILE A 321 8.57 -6.31 -9.61
N ALA A 322 9.85 -6.68 -9.52
CA ALA A 322 10.29 -8.00 -9.04
C ALA A 322 10.41 -8.08 -7.51
N GLY A 323 10.43 -6.95 -6.80
CA GLY A 323 10.60 -6.85 -5.36
C GLY A 323 9.60 -7.70 -4.57
N PRO A 324 8.28 -7.52 -4.77
CA PRO A 324 7.27 -8.28 -4.02
C PRO A 324 7.33 -9.79 -4.22
N LEU A 325 7.86 -10.25 -5.36
CA LEU A 325 8.00 -11.67 -5.62
C LEU A 325 9.07 -12.34 -4.76
N ARG A 326 9.98 -11.59 -4.15
CA ARG A 326 11.09 -12.13 -3.34
C ARG A 326 10.61 -12.90 -2.12
N HIS A 327 9.57 -12.38 -1.46
CA HIS A 327 8.89 -13.09 -0.37
C HIS A 327 8.41 -14.49 -0.80
N TYR A 328 8.05 -14.64 -2.08
CA TYR A 328 7.63 -15.91 -2.65
C TYR A 328 8.78 -16.71 -3.29
N GLN A 329 9.96 -16.09 -3.53
CA GLN A 329 11.14 -16.76 -4.10
C GLN A 329 11.90 -17.56 -3.04
N TRP A 330 12.02 -17.00 -1.84
CA TRP A 330 12.81 -17.55 -0.75
C TRP A 330 11.89 -18.26 0.23
N TRP A 331 12.07 -19.57 0.37
CA TRP A 331 11.23 -20.35 1.29
C TRP A 331 12.00 -20.79 2.55
N ASP A 332 13.31 -20.62 2.58
CA ASP A 332 14.14 -20.95 3.73
C ASP A 332 15.34 -20.00 3.76
N VAL A 333 15.23 -18.93 4.55
CA VAL A 333 16.40 -18.44 5.25
C VAL A 333 16.27 -19.03 6.65
N PRO A 334 16.99 -20.12 6.98
CA PRO A 334 17.24 -20.46 8.36
C PRO A 334 18.05 -19.30 8.92
N GLY A 335 17.41 -18.41 9.68
CA GLY A 335 18.10 -17.21 10.17
C GLY A 335 17.29 -15.93 10.29
N MET A 336 15.96 -15.96 10.46
CA MET A 336 15.50 -15.07 11.53
C MET A 336 16.05 -15.73 12.80
N PRO A 337 17.05 -15.12 13.49
CA PRO A 337 17.45 -15.67 14.76
C PRO A 337 16.17 -15.81 15.59
N GLU A 338 16.05 -16.91 16.31
CA GLU A 338 15.09 -17.05 17.40
C GLU A 338 15.50 -16.02 18.48
N GLN A 339 15.33 -14.73 18.17
CA GLN A 339 15.47 -13.66 19.13
C GLN A 339 14.23 -13.77 19.99
N ARG A 340 14.45 -14.44 21.11
CA ARG A 340 13.49 -14.67 22.17
C ARG A 340 12.71 -13.38 22.40
N ARG A 341 11.39 -13.42 22.26
CA ARG A 341 10.46 -12.38 22.77
C ARG A 341 10.85 -11.87 24.17
N GLN A 342 11.57 -12.68 24.95
CA GLN A 342 12.09 -12.39 26.28
C GLN A 342 13.19 -11.31 26.34
N GLU A 343 13.89 -10.99 25.24
CA GLU A 343 14.95 -9.95 25.23
C GLU A 343 14.41 -8.55 24.87
N TRP A 344 13.18 -8.46 24.37
CA TRP A 344 12.52 -7.21 23.98
C TRP A 344 11.39 -6.90 24.95
N THR A 345 11.67 -6.06 25.92
CA THR A 345 10.70 -5.60 26.91
C THR A 345 10.33 -4.15 26.62
N LEU A 346 9.18 -3.69 27.12
CA LEU A 346 8.76 -2.28 27.06
C LEU A 346 9.78 -1.32 27.73
N ASP A 347 10.73 -1.86 28.49
CA ASP A 347 11.75 -1.12 29.22
C ASP A 347 13.03 -0.84 28.42
N THR A 348 13.24 -1.48 27.27
CA THR A 348 14.41 -1.24 26.39
C THR A 348 14.11 -0.18 25.33
N ASP A 349 15.08 0.69 25.03
CA ASP A 349 14.89 1.77 24.05
C ASP A 349 14.62 1.18 22.65
N PRO A 350 13.45 1.44 22.02
CA PRO A 350 13.11 0.84 20.73
C PRO A 350 14.06 1.19 19.57
N ARG A 351 14.90 2.22 19.75
CA ARG A 351 15.96 2.59 18.80
C ARG A 351 17.24 1.77 18.98
N GLU A 352 17.40 1.15 20.14
CA GLU A 352 18.49 0.24 20.47
C GLU A 352 18.10 -1.22 20.25
N TRP A 353 16.81 -1.51 20.04
CA TRP A 353 16.41 -2.76 19.41
C TRP A 353 17.22 -2.94 18.14
N PRO A 354 17.67 -4.17 17.84
CA PRO A 354 18.42 -4.43 16.64
C PRO A 354 17.76 -3.70 15.49
N THR A 355 18.46 -2.71 14.95
CA THR A 355 18.13 -2.25 13.61
C THR A 355 18.39 -3.48 12.77
N PHE A 356 17.32 -4.17 12.43
CA PHE A 356 17.30 -4.77 11.13
C PHE A 356 17.51 -3.57 10.20
N GLU A 357 18.75 -3.33 9.76
CA GLU A 357 18.88 -3.06 8.34
C GLU A 357 18.04 -4.16 7.71
N ARG A 358 17.09 -3.82 6.83
CA ARG A 358 16.25 -4.84 6.17
C ARG A 358 17.07 -5.69 5.19
N VAL A 359 18.35 -5.91 5.53
CA VAL A 359 19.47 -6.51 4.84
C VAL A 359 20.52 -6.87 5.91
N LYS A 360 20.70 -8.15 6.23
CA LYS A 360 22.06 -8.69 6.28
C LYS A 360 22.04 -10.04 5.58
N LEU A 361 22.59 -10.01 4.38
CA LEU A 361 23.04 -11.15 3.62
C LEU A 361 24.54 -10.90 3.43
N GLU A 362 25.34 -11.49 4.32
CA GLU A 362 26.70 -11.86 3.93
C GLU A 362 26.55 -13.01 2.91
N ASP A 363 27.33 -12.94 1.83
CA ASP A 363 27.27 -13.82 0.65
C ASP A 363 26.18 -13.53 -0.41
N GLY A 364 25.78 -12.27 -0.56
CA GLY A 364 25.46 -11.74 -1.91
C GLY A 364 23.99 -11.73 -2.36
N LEU A 365 23.02 -11.80 -1.45
CA LEU A 365 21.62 -11.48 -1.77
C LEU A 365 21.25 -10.10 -1.16
N LEU A 366 20.35 -9.34 -1.80
CA LEU A 366 19.95 -7.98 -1.39
C LEU A 366 18.44 -7.80 -1.56
N VAL A 367 17.80 -7.01 -0.68
CA VAL A 367 16.65 -6.12 -1.02
C VAL A 367 16.85 -4.79 -0.29
N PRO A 368 17.15 -3.68 -0.99
CA PRO A 368 17.43 -2.41 -0.33
C PRO A 368 16.15 -1.64 0.03
N ASP A 369 16.19 -0.93 1.16
CA ASP A 369 15.11 -0.12 1.77
C ASP A 369 14.40 0.87 0.83
N HIS A 370 15.04 1.31 -0.26
CA HIS A 370 14.52 2.35 -1.16
C HIS A 370 13.18 2.06 -1.87
N LEU A 371 12.66 0.82 -1.87
CA LEU A 371 11.36 0.49 -2.48
C LEU A 371 10.17 0.73 -1.53
N ILE A 372 10.42 0.81 -0.22
CA ILE A 372 9.47 1.44 0.70
C ILE A 372 10.01 2.84 0.90
N ILE A 373 9.44 3.82 0.20
CA ILE A 373 9.71 5.21 0.52
C ILE A 373 9.12 5.42 1.93
N GLN A 374 9.90 5.14 2.98
CA GLN A 374 9.97 6.13 4.03
C GLN A 374 10.33 7.38 3.25
N ARG A 375 9.34 8.27 3.08
CA ARG A 375 9.65 9.68 3.15
C ARG A 375 10.31 9.77 4.53
N SER A 376 11.62 9.58 4.55
CA SER A 376 12.46 9.78 5.72
C SER A 376 12.06 11.14 6.27
N ASP A 377 12.39 11.44 7.53
CA ASP A 377 12.21 12.79 8.06
C ASP A 377 12.79 13.85 7.06
N GLU A 378 13.72 13.45 6.20
CA GLU A 378 14.22 14.15 5.00
C GLU A 378 13.16 14.63 3.98
N ALA A 379 12.15 13.86 3.60
CA ALA A 379 11.13 14.33 2.65
C ALA A 379 10.03 15.17 3.35
N GLN A 380 10.00 15.22 4.68
CA GLN A 380 9.15 16.12 5.47
C GLN A 380 9.77 17.49 5.70
N LEU A 381 11.04 17.66 5.33
CA LEU A 381 11.73 18.93 5.34
C LEU A 381 11.72 19.38 3.86
N GLY A 382 10.85 20.32 3.51
CA GLY A 382 10.54 20.64 2.12
C GLY A 382 11.79 20.83 1.26
N GLY A 383 11.81 20.25 0.06
CA GLY A 383 12.92 20.40 -0.89
C GLY A 383 13.11 21.83 -1.45
N SER A 384 12.29 22.79 -1.00
CA SER A 384 12.25 24.19 -1.47
C SER A 384 12.87 25.20 -0.49
N GLY A 385 13.34 24.77 0.69
CA GLY A 385 13.93 25.68 1.69
C GLY A 385 12.92 26.49 2.53
N GLU A 386 11.68 26.00 2.66
CA GLU A 386 10.55 26.66 3.35
C GLU A 386 10.22 26.07 4.75
N GLY A 387 11.10 25.25 5.33
CA GLY A 387 10.91 24.62 6.65
C GLY A 387 10.22 23.25 6.62
N PHE A 388 9.70 22.80 7.77
CA PHE A 388 9.05 21.48 7.90
C PHE A 388 7.62 21.47 7.34
N VAL A 389 7.36 20.57 6.39
CA VAL A 389 6.05 20.35 5.75
C VAL A 389 5.62 18.90 5.96
N ARG A 390 4.51 18.71 6.68
CA ARG A 390 3.95 17.38 6.90
C ARG A 390 3.33 16.86 5.60
N SER A 391 3.78 15.68 5.15
CA SER A 391 3.15 14.98 4.02
C SER A 391 1.72 14.56 4.37
N PRO A 392 0.74 14.71 3.45
CA PRO A 392 -0.64 14.30 3.71
C PRO A 392 -0.77 12.76 3.79
N SER A 393 -1.77 12.30 4.53
CA SER A 393 -2.21 10.90 4.56
C SER A 393 -2.74 10.48 3.18
N GLU A 394 -2.32 9.30 2.70
CA GLU A 394 -2.61 8.81 1.34
C GLU A 394 -3.90 7.98 1.25
N PHE A 395 -4.37 7.38 2.35
CA PHE A 395 -5.59 6.57 2.37
C PHE A 395 -6.74 7.35 3.03
N ARG A 396 -7.65 7.86 2.22
CA ARG A 396 -8.89 8.55 2.63
C ARG A 396 -10.08 7.86 1.99
N PHE A 397 -11.23 7.90 2.65
CA PHE A 397 -12.47 7.27 2.19
C PHE A 397 -13.69 8.10 2.59
N THR A 398 -14.84 7.81 1.97
CA THR A 398 -16.15 8.30 2.41
C THR A 398 -16.89 7.19 3.16
N ALA A 399 -17.59 7.54 4.24
CA ALA A 399 -18.25 6.56 5.11
C ALA A 399 -19.25 5.64 4.36
N GLU A 400 -19.81 6.12 3.25
CA GLU A 400 -20.76 5.37 2.40
C GLU A 400 -20.14 4.11 1.76
N GLU A 401 -18.82 4.09 1.54
CA GLU A 401 -18.09 2.95 0.97
C GLU A 401 -17.77 1.86 2.01
N HIS A 402 -18.02 2.15 3.30
CA HIS A 402 -17.54 1.38 4.45
C HIS A 402 -18.60 1.32 5.56
N PRO A 403 -19.52 0.33 5.53
CA PRO A 403 -20.60 0.25 6.51
C PRO A 403 -20.08 -0.05 7.92
N ALA A 404 -20.62 0.64 8.93
CA ALA A 404 -20.27 0.41 10.32
C ALA A 404 -20.79 -0.96 10.78
N GLU A 405 -19.86 -1.86 11.12
CA GLU A 405 -20.15 -3.23 11.51
C GLU A 405 -19.23 -3.63 12.67
N ALA A 406 -19.81 -4.13 13.76
CA ALA A 406 -19.05 -4.61 14.90
C ALA A 406 -18.16 -5.80 14.51
N GLY A 407 -16.89 -5.76 14.92
CA GLY A 407 -15.90 -6.79 14.61
C GLY A 407 -15.33 -6.77 13.19
N ARG A 408 -15.80 -5.88 12.29
CA ARG A 408 -15.26 -5.78 10.91
C ARG A 408 -13.93 -5.02 10.85
N TYR A 409 -13.78 -3.98 11.65
CA TYR A 409 -12.63 -3.09 11.55
C TYR A 409 -11.60 -3.39 12.63
N HIS A 410 -10.33 -3.25 12.26
CA HIS A 410 -9.19 -3.38 13.14
C HIS A 410 -8.32 -2.13 13.07
N LEU A 411 -7.84 -1.65 14.21
CA LEU A 411 -7.00 -0.47 14.31
C LEU A 411 -5.59 -0.86 14.73
N PHE A 412 -4.61 -0.65 13.86
CA PHE A 412 -3.21 -0.65 14.26
C PHE A 412 -2.85 0.76 14.74
N ALA A 413 -2.50 0.91 16.01
CA ALA A 413 -2.24 2.21 16.62
C ALA A 413 -1.00 2.20 17.53
N SER A 414 -0.67 3.35 18.11
CA SER A 414 0.33 3.45 19.17
C SER A 414 -0.09 4.55 20.14
N GLY A 415 -0.01 4.26 21.45
CA GLY A 415 -0.25 5.25 22.51
C GLY A 415 0.80 6.38 22.53
N ILE A 416 1.93 6.18 21.86
CA ILE A 416 3.05 7.14 21.83
C ILE A 416 2.78 8.28 20.83
N CYS A 417 2.25 7.94 19.65
CA CYS A 417 1.94 8.90 18.59
C CYS A 417 0.68 9.71 18.93
N PRO A 418 0.70 11.07 18.98
CA PRO A 418 -0.49 11.86 19.35
C PRO A 418 -1.66 11.65 18.38
N TRP A 419 -1.38 11.42 17.09
CA TRP A 419 -2.40 11.18 16.07
C TRP A 419 -3.13 9.86 16.30
N ALA A 420 -2.39 8.80 16.62
CA ALA A 420 -2.96 7.48 16.88
C ALA A 420 -3.61 7.42 18.27
N ASN A 421 -3.00 8.06 19.27
CA ASN A 421 -3.53 8.16 20.61
C ASN A 421 -4.87 8.92 20.65
N SER A 422 -5.07 9.88 19.74
CA SER A 422 -6.37 10.56 19.57
C SER A 422 -7.45 9.56 19.13
N VAL A 423 -7.16 8.66 18.19
CA VAL A 423 -8.10 7.61 17.76
C VAL A 423 -8.37 6.61 18.88
N ILE A 424 -7.33 6.13 19.57
CA ILE A 424 -7.47 5.22 20.74
C ILE A 424 -8.39 5.86 21.78
N THR A 425 -8.19 7.15 22.06
CA THR A 425 -8.99 7.90 23.04
C THR A 425 -10.42 8.09 22.57
N SER A 426 -10.64 8.34 21.28
CA SER A 426 -11.98 8.37 20.72
C SER A 426 -12.71 7.03 20.84
N VAL A 427 -12.03 5.90 20.58
CA VAL A 427 -12.61 4.56 20.80
C VAL A 427 -12.99 4.37 22.27
N HIS A 428 -12.12 4.78 23.20
CA HIS A 428 -12.38 4.69 24.63
C HIS A 428 -13.57 5.55 25.07
N LEU A 429 -13.59 6.83 24.71
CA LEU A 429 -14.65 7.78 25.09
C LEU A 429 -16.01 7.39 24.51
N LEU A 430 -16.05 6.90 23.27
CA LEU A 430 -17.28 6.44 22.62
C LEU A 430 -17.70 5.03 23.07
N GLY A 431 -16.90 4.32 23.88
CA GLY A 431 -17.22 2.98 24.34
C GLY A 431 -17.19 1.91 23.24
N LEU A 432 -16.30 2.05 22.26
CA LEU A 432 -16.23 1.21 21.06
C LEU A 432 -15.24 0.02 21.19
N GLN A 433 -14.71 -0.27 22.38
CA GLN A 433 -13.67 -1.29 22.59
C GLN A 433 -14.12 -2.70 22.15
N GLU A 434 -15.39 -3.03 22.33
CA GLU A 434 -15.98 -4.31 21.90
C GLU A 434 -16.42 -4.30 20.42
N VAL A 435 -16.37 -3.14 19.76
CA VAL A 435 -16.84 -2.94 18.39
C VAL A 435 -15.67 -2.94 17.40
N ILE A 436 -14.54 -2.33 17.80
CA ILE A 436 -13.34 -2.18 16.97
C ILE A 436 -12.14 -2.71 17.75
N SER A 437 -11.57 -3.80 17.23
CA SER A 437 -10.34 -4.37 17.78
C SER A 437 -9.13 -3.47 17.52
N ILE A 438 -8.17 -3.44 18.45
CA ILE A 438 -6.99 -2.59 18.39
C ILE A 438 -5.74 -3.41 18.73
N ASP A 439 -4.71 -3.32 17.89
CA ASP A 439 -3.34 -3.70 18.25
C ASP A 439 -2.53 -2.43 18.52
N ILE A 440 -1.85 -2.39 19.68
CA ILE A 440 -0.99 -1.28 20.09
C ILE A 440 0.46 -1.64 19.77
N SER A 441 1.11 -0.84 18.94
CA SER A 441 2.52 -1.01 18.60
C SER A 441 3.42 -0.70 19.80
N ASP A 442 4.37 -1.59 20.05
CA ASP A 442 5.37 -1.48 21.13
C ASP A 442 6.39 -0.37 20.88
N GLY A 443 6.56 0.07 19.62
CA GLY A 443 7.51 1.10 19.28
C GLY A 443 7.77 1.25 17.78
N GLN A 444 8.63 2.21 17.45
CA GLN A 444 9.07 2.45 16.09
C GLN A 444 10.59 2.27 15.99
N SER A 445 11.02 1.41 15.07
CA SER A 445 12.43 1.23 14.70
C SER A 445 12.69 1.81 13.29
N GLY A 446 13.91 1.68 12.78
CA GLY A 446 14.22 1.98 11.37
C GLY A 446 13.35 1.18 10.38
N ALA A 447 12.86 0.00 10.79
CA ALA A 447 11.97 -0.84 9.97
C ALA A 447 10.49 -0.41 9.99
N GLY A 448 10.11 0.57 10.82
CA GLY A 448 8.73 1.05 10.97
C GLY A 448 8.12 0.72 12.33
N TRP A 449 6.79 0.74 12.40
CA TRP A 449 6.04 0.40 13.62
C TRP A 449 6.04 -1.12 13.83
N THR A 450 6.40 -1.56 15.04
CA THR A 450 6.64 -2.97 15.38
C THR A 450 5.63 -3.45 16.43
N PHE A 451 5.25 -4.71 16.34
CA PHE A 451 4.36 -5.43 17.26
C PHE A 451 5.06 -6.74 17.66
N LEU A 452 5.58 -6.79 18.88
CA LEU A 452 6.45 -7.87 19.37
C LEU A 452 5.68 -9.16 19.67
N ASP A 453 4.43 -9.01 20.13
CA ASP A 453 3.51 -10.12 20.40
C ASP A 453 2.73 -10.59 19.17
N GLY A 454 3.00 -10.00 18.01
CA GLY A 454 2.26 -10.22 16.78
C GLY A 454 0.98 -9.36 16.71
N ALA A 455 0.07 -9.72 15.82
CA ALA A 455 -1.20 -9.03 15.63
C ALA A 455 -2.39 -9.94 15.97
N SER A 456 -3.45 -9.36 16.49
CA SER A 456 -4.67 -10.08 16.91
C SER A 456 -5.67 -10.27 15.76
N CYS A 457 -5.48 -9.65 14.60
CA CYS A 457 -6.38 -9.74 13.45
C CYS A 457 -5.84 -10.60 12.30
N SER A 458 -6.75 -11.19 11.51
CA SER A 458 -6.41 -11.94 10.30
C SER A 458 -5.83 -11.01 9.21
N PRO A 459 -4.86 -11.47 8.38
CA PRO A 459 -4.25 -12.82 8.36
C PRO A 459 -3.07 -13.01 9.31
N TRP A 460 -2.71 -12.01 10.12
CA TRP A 460 -1.53 -12.06 11.00
C TRP A 460 -1.78 -12.76 12.33
N ARG A 461 -3.05 -13.00 12.69
CA ARG A 461 -3.46 -13.72 13.90
C ARG A 461 -2.76 -15.08 13.98
N GLY A 462 -2.07 -15.32 15.09
CA GLY A 462 -1.40 -16.59 15.37
C GLY A 462 -0.03 -16.75 14.71
N ARG A 463 0.50 -15.71 14.05
CA ARG A 463 1.87 -15.71 13.55
C ARG A 463 2.88 -15.74 14.69
N GLU A 464 3.93 -16.54 14.53
CA GLU A 464 5.08 -16.56 15.44
C GLU A 464 6.05 -15.41 15.13
N GLY A 465 6.65 -14.82 16.16
CA GLY A 465 7.61 -13.71 16.05
C GLY A 465 6.97 -12.32 15.97
N ALA A 466 7.83 -11.30 15.78
CA ALA A 466 7.43 -9.91 15.65
C ALA A 466 6.81 -9.61 14.28
N PHE A 467 5.93 -8.62 14.26
CA PHE A 467 5.19 -8.16 13.10
C PHE A 467 5.47 -6.66 12.84
N TRP A 468 5.65 -6.27 11.58
CA TRP A 468 5.82 -4.86 11.21
C TRP A 468 4.65 -4.31 10.41
N LEU A 469 4.25 -3.08 10.72
CA LEU A 469 3.07 -2.46 10.09
C LEU A 469 3.17 -2.34 8.57
N HIS A 470 4.38 -2.27 7.99
CA HIS A 470 4.54 -2.19 6.54
C HIS A 470 3.99 -3.41 5.81
N GLU A 471 3.95 -4.56 6.48
CA GLU A 471 3.39 -5.80 5.94
C GLU A 471 1.87 -5.69 5.74
N VAL A 472 1.15 -4.92 6.58
CA VAL A 472 -0.29 -4.60 6.35
C VAL A 472 -0.48 -3.78 5.09
N TYR A 473 0.37 -2.76 4.88
CA TYR A 473 0.30 -1.96 3.66
C TYR A 473 0.63 -2.81 2.42
N GLN A 474 1.60 -3.72 2.49
CA GLN A 474 1.97 -4.60 1.38
C GLN A 474 0.89 -5.63 1.06
N LEU A 475 0.11 -6.09 2.05
CA LEU A 475 -1.04 -6.94 1.80
C LEU A 475 -2.14 -6.19 1.01
N HIS A 476 -2.30 -4.89 1.27
CA HIS A 476 -3.21 -4.04 0.49
C HIS A 476 -2.71 -3.80 -0.95
N ASP A 477 -1.46 -3.37 -1.11
CA ASP A 477 -0.81 -3.24 -2.41
C ASP A 477 0.68 -3.62 -2.27
N PRO A 478 1.14 -4.71 -2.92
CA PRO A 478 2.53 -5.17 -2.78
C PRO A 478 3.58 -4.16 -3.27
N LEU A 479 3.19 -3.19 -4.11
CA LEU A 479 4.05 -2.10 -4.60
C LEU A 479 3.77 -0.76 -3.92
N VAL A 480 3.02 -0.75 -2.82
CA VAL A 480 2.70 0.49 -2.11
C VAL A 480 3.96 1.26 -1.74
N THR A 481 4.09 2.47 -2.27
CA THR A 481 5.14 3.42 -1.91
C THR A 481 4.52 4.52 -1.07
N THR A 482 4.30 4.24 0.22
CA THR A 482 3.66 5.17 1.15
C THR A 482 4.43 5.28 2.46
N ARG A 483 4.15 6.33 3.24
CA ARG A 483 4.65 6.42 4.60
C ARG A 483 3.93 5.41 5.49
N ILE A 484 4.70 4.57 6.17
CA ILE A 484 4.16 3.62 7.16
C ILE A 484 3.84 4.37 8.46
N THR A 485 2.57 4.74 8.62
CA THR A 485 2.09 5.52 9.77
C THR A 485 1.04 4.76 10.59
N VAL A 486 1.06 5.03 11.89
CA VAL A 486 -0.10 4.86 12.77
C VAL A 486 -0.81 6.21 12.96
N PRO A 487 -2.15 6.24 13.13
CA PRO A 487 -3.06 5.08 13.13
C PRO A 487 -3.27 4.51 11.73
N LEU A 488 -3.63 3.23 11.65
CA LEU A 488 -4.06 2.55 10.42
C LEU A 488 -5.34 1.77 10.70
N LEU A 489 -6.44 2.19 10.08
CA LEU A 489 -7.72 1.48 10.09
C LEU A 489 -7.74 0.45 8.95
N TRP A 490 -7.97 -0.81 9.31
CA TRP A 490 -7.98 -1.98 8.44
C TRP A 490 -9.38 -2.58 8.38
N ASP A 491 -9.85 -2.93 7.18
CA ASP A 491 -11.08 -3.69 6.97
C ASP A 491 -10.72 -5.17 6.92
N THR A 492 -11.07 -5.94 7.95
CA THR A 492 -10.71 -7.36 8.05
C THR A 492 -11.51 -8.25 7.10
N LYS A 493 -12.68 -7.78 6.62
CA LYS A 493 -13.48 -8.53 5.63
C LYS A 493 -12.94 -8.32 4.22
N ALA A 494 -12.63 -7.07 3.87
CA ALA A 494 -12.09 -6.74 2.56
C ALA A 494 -10.56 -6.88 2.48
N ASN A 495 -9.89 -7.14 3.61
CA ASN A 495 -8.44 -7.26 3.72
C ASN A 495 -7.71 -6.11 3.00
N ARG A 496 -8.09 -4.88 3.35
CA ARG A 496 -7.52 -3.66 2.76
C ARG A 496 -7.42 -2.53 3.78
N VAL A 497 -6.47 -1.63 3.53
CA VAL A 497 -6.36 -0.36 4.26
C VAL A 497 -7.61 0.48 3.96
N VAL A 498 -8.23 1.00 5.02
CA VAL A 498 -9.37 1.94 4.95
C VAL A 498 -8.84 3.37 5.02
N SER A 499 -8.08 3.68 6.06
CA SER A 499 -7.46 4.99 6.21
C SER A 499 -6.27 4.96 7.16
N ASN A 500 -5.29 5.82 6.88
CA ASN A 500 -4.22 6.16 7.83
C ASN A 500 -4.33 7.62 8.32
N ASP A 501 -5.48 8.27 8.12
CA ASP A 501 -5.73 9.64 8.51
C ASP A 501 -6.52 9.72 9.83
N SER A 502 -5.85 10.11 10.92
CA SER A 502 -6.47 10.18 12.24
C SER A 502 -7.74 11.03 12.31
N TRP A 503 -7.84 12.14 11.54
CA TRP A 503 -9.04 12.99 11.56
C TRP A 503 -10.22 12.29 10.90
N THR A 504 -9.98 11.73 9.73
CA THR A 504 -10.97 10.96 8.98
C THR A 504 -11.46 9.77 9.80
N ILE A 505 -10.56 9.04 10.47
CA ILE A 505 -10.92 7.92 11.33
C ILE A 505 -11.77 8.40 12.51
N ILE A 506 -11.38 9.45 13.25
CA ILE A 506 -12.19 9.95 14.39
C ILE A 506 -13.58 10.37 13.92
N LYS A 507 -13.70 11.07 12.79
CA LYS A 507 -15.00 11.44 12.23
C LYS A 507 -15.84 10.22 11.90
N PHE A 508 -15.25 9.21 11.25
CA PHE A 508 -15.93 7.96 10.94
C PHE A 508 -16.44 7.23 12.20
N LEU A 509 -15.61 7.14 13.25
CA LEU A 509 -16.02 6.58 14.54
C LEU A 509 -17.16 7.38 15.19
N SER A 510 -17.09 8.71 15.08
CA SER A 510 -18.04 9.61 15.72
C SER A 510 -19.38 9.71 14.99
N THR A 511 -19.44 9.33 13.71
CA THR A 511 -20.66 9.38 12.91
C THR A 511 -21.19 7.99 12.62
N ALA A 512 -20.47 7.18 11.86
CA ALA A 512 -20.95 5.88 11.38
C ALA A 512 -21.14 4.86 12.51
N PHE A 513 -20.30 4.92 13.56
CA PHE A 513 -20.40 4.06 14.74
C PHE A 513 -21.16 4.70 15.91
N ALA A 514 -21.75 5.89 15.72
CA ALA A 514 -22.54 6.53 16.76
C ALA A 514 -23.71 5.62 17.16
N GLY A 515 -23.76 5.25 18.44
CA GLY A 515 -24.79 4.35 18.99
C GLY A 515 -24.41 2.88 19.03
N MET A 516 -23.24 2.49 18.52
CA MET A 516 -22.74 1.11 18.64
C MET A 516 -21.91 0.89 19.91
N GLY A 517 -21.39 1.95 20.51
CA GLY A 517 -20.57 1.89 21.70
C GLY A 517 -21.34 2.06 23.00
N THR A 518 -20.70 1.71 24.11
CA THR A 518 -21.22 1.87 25.48
C THR A 518 -20.30 2.77 26.30
N PRO A 519 -20.37 4.10 26.13
CA PRO A 519 -19.54 5.04 26.89
C PRO A 519 -19.73 4.89 28.41
N SER A 520 -18.69 5.22 29.17
CA SER A 520 -18.80 5.28 30.64
C SER A 520 -19.82 6.34 31.08
N SER A 521 -20.35 6.21 32.31
CA SER A 521 -21.28 7.19 32.86
C SER A 521 -20.68 8.60 32.96
N ASP A 522 -19.36 8.73 33.10
CA ASP A 522 -18.70 10.02 33.15
C ASP A 522 -18.46 10.61 31.76
N SER A 523 -18.13 9.78 30.77
CA SER A 523 -18.07 10.18 29.37
C SER A 523 -19.44 10.67 28.87
N LEU A 524 -20.53 9.96 29.20
CA LEU A 524 -21.89 10.35 28.82
C LEU A 524 -22.31 11.75 29.32
N LYS A 525 -21.76 12.22 30.44
CA LYS A 525 -22.09 13.55 31.00
C LYS A 525 -21.50 14.70 30.19
N VAL A 526 -20.49 14.43 29.37
CA VAL A 526 -19.73 15.46 28.65
C VAL A 526 -19.77 15.27 27.14
N LEU A 527 -20.15 14.10 26.64
CA LEU A 527 -20.30 13.88 25.20
C LEU A 527 -21.61 14.54 24.72
N PRO A 528 -21.57 15.28 23.60
CA PRO A 528 -22.80 15.67 22.92
C PRO A 528 -23.51 14.45 22.32
N ALA A 529 -24.78 14.62 21.97
CA ALA A 529 -25.55 13.64 21.23
C ALA A 529 -25.76 14.10 19.78
N ASN A 530 -25.80 13.15 18.85
CA ASN A 530 -26.28 13.41 17.48
C ASN A 530 -27.82 13.53 17.44
N ARG A 531 -28.41 13.80 16.27
CA ARG A 531 -29.87 13.91 16.10
C ARG A 531 -30.64 12.64 16.50
N ALA A 532 -29.99 11.47 16.45
CA ALA A 532 -30.56 10.20 16.88
C ALA A 532 -30.45 9.97 18.40
N GLY A 533 -29.88 10.90 19.16
CA GLY A 533 -29.69 10.80 20.60
C GLY A 533 -28.49 9.94 21.01
N HIS A 534 -27.64 9.53 20.07
CA HIS A 534 -26.46 8.73 20.37
C HIS A 534 -25.27 9.62 20.76
N PRO A 535 -24.50 9.26 21.80
CA PRO A 535 -23.27 9.95 22.17
C PRO A 535 -22.28 10.00 20.99
N THR A 536 -21.68 11.15 20.78
CA THR A 536 -20.73 11.39 19.69
C THR A 536 -19.64 12.37 20.11
N LEU A 537 -18.53 12.42 19.36
CA LEU A 537 -17.54 13.50 19.43
C LEU A 537 -17.72 14.53 18.32
N LEU A 538 -18.65 14.30 17.39
CA LEU A 538 -18.94 15.15 16.24
C LEU A 538 -20.47 15.32 16.10
N PRO A 539 -21.06 16.35 16.74
CA PRO A 539 -22.45 16.70 16.54
C PRO A 539 -22.77 16.91 15.06
N ASP A 540 -23.94 16.46 14.63
CA ASP A 540 -24.40 16.41 13.22
C ASP A 540 -25.25 17.63 12.82
N SER A 541 -25.35 18.66 13.67
CA SER A 541 -25.80 19.98 13.24
C SER A 541 -24.73 20.63 12.36
N GLU A 542 -25.12 21.20 11.23
CA GLU A 542 -24.19 21.84 10.28
C GLU A 542 -23.36 22.94 10.94
N GLU A 543 -23.97 23.76 11.79
CA GLU A 543 -23.30 24.82 12.54
C GLU A 543 -22.18 24.27 13.44
N SER A 544 -22.48 23.26 14.27
CA SER A 544 -21.48 22.67 15.16
C SER A 544 -20.38 21.95 14.39
N ALA A 545 -20.72 21.22 13.32
CA ALA A 545 -19.72 20.53 12.49
C ALA A 545 -18.75 21.53 11.83
N ASN A 546 -19.28 22.61 11.25
CA ASN A 546 -18.48 23.68 10.63
C ASN A 546 -17.61 24.42 11.65
N HIS A 547 -18.15 24.68 12.84
CA HIS A 547 -17.40 25.29 13.92
C HIS A 547 -16.23 24.39 14.35
N ILE A 548 -16.48 23.09 14.53
CA ILE A 548 -15.47 22.09 14.89
C ILE A 548 -14.37 22.00 13.82
N GLU A 549 -14.71 21.95 12.53
CA GLU A 549 -13.71 21.90 11.44
C GLU A 549 -12.88 23.19 11.37
N THR A 550 -13.50 24.36 11.57
CA THR A 550 -12.79 25.65 11.58
C THR A 550 -11.81 25.73 12.75
N LEU A 551 -12.28 25.39 13.95
CA LEU A 551 -11.46 25.34 15.15
C LEU A 551 -10.34 24.30 15.01
N HIS A 552 -10.64 23.13 14.46
CA HIS A 552 -9.66 22.08 14.19
C HIS A 552 -8.55 22.58 13.28
N ALA A 553 -8.88 23.23 12.16
CA ALA A 553 -7.93 23.70 11.17
C ALA A 553 -6.94 24.72 11.76
N ASP A 554 -7.45 25.68 12.52
CA ASP A 554 -6.65 26.70 13.21
C ASP A 554 -5.72 26.09 14.28
N ILE A 555 -6.28 25.33 15.22
CA ILE A 555 -5.52 24.64 16.28
C ILE A 555 -4.49 23.66 15.67
N TYR A 556 -4.85 22.98 14.59
CA TYR A 556 -3.93 22.06 13.91
C TYR A 556 -2.73 22.78 13.30
N SER A 557 -2.96 23.86 12.55
CA SER A 557 -1.88 24.57 11.87
C SER A 557 -0.92 25.23 12.87
N ASN A 558 -1.49 25.83 13.91
CA ASN A 558 -0.78 26.71 14.85
C ASN A 558 -0.21 25.98 16.07
N LEU A 559 -0.80 24.85 16.48
CA LEU A 559 -0.35 24.10 17.66
C LEU A 559 -0.04 22.63 17.38
N LEU A 560 -1.00 21.81 16.94
CA LEU A 560 -0.82 20.34 16.88
C LEU A 560 0.29 19.97 15.89
N ASN A 561 0.29 20.58 14.71
CA ASN A 561 1.39 20.49 13.75
C ASN A 561 2.43 21.61 13.97
N GLY A 562 2.05 22.72 14.59
CA GLY A 562 2.92 23.85 14.93
C GLY A 562 4.15 23.43 15.74
N VAL A 563 3.98 22.57 16.76
CA VAL A 563 5.12 22.07 17.56
C VAL A 563 6.14 21.28 16.74
N TYR A 564 5.70 20.57 15.69
CA TYR A 564 6.60 19.86 14.78
C TYR A 564 7.29 20.83 13.81
N LYS A 565 6.57 21.84 13.29
CA LYS A 565 7.17 22.91 12.47
C LYS A 565 8.28 23.63 13.24
N ALA A 566 7.99 23.98 14.48
CA ALA A 566 8.90 24.65 15.39
C ALA A 566 10.11 23.78 15.80
N GLY A 567 9.91 22.49 16.05
CA GLY A 567 10.97 21.59 16.53
C GLY A 567 11.84 21.00 15.42
N LEU A 568 11.23 20.59 14.31
CA LEU A 568 11.93 19.83 13.28
C LEU A 568 12.46 20.71 12.13
N GLY A 569 11.95 21.94 11.97
CA GLY A 569 12.32 22.82 10.87
C GLY A 569 13.82 23.17 10.77
N LEU A 570 14.58 23.07 11.87
CA LEU A 570 16.02 23.37 11.89
C LEU A 570 16.93 22.16 11.61
N MET A 571 16.39 20.94 11.43
CA MET A 571 17.23 19.73 11.29
C MET A 571 18.14 19.74 10.04
N ARG A 572 17.94 20.65 9.08
CA ARG A 572 18.75 20.78 7.85
C ARG A 572 19.67 22.00 7.79
N ASN A 573 19.68 22.85 8.82
CA ASN A 573 20.65 23.93 8.96
C ASN A 573 20.67 24.92 7.75
N GLU A 574 19.49 25.34 7.29
CA GLU A 574 19.30 26.36 6.25
C GLU A 574 18.88 27.69 6.89
N GLU A 575 19.54 28.80 6.52
CA GLU A 575 19.24 30.14 7.08
C GLU A 575 17.77 30.55 6.89
N ARG A 576 17.15 30.21 5.74
CA ARG A 576 15.72 30.49 5.46
C ARG A 576 14.75 29.72 6.36
N ALA A 577 15.16 28.59 6.94
CA ALA A 577 14.31 27.81 7.83
C ALA A 577 14.21 28.44 9.24
N VAL A 578 15.14 29.33 9.61
CA VAL A 578 15.17 29.96 10.94
C VAL A 578 13.95 30.84 11.16
N ASP A 579 13.64 31.74 10.21
CA ASP A 579 12.50 32.64 10.32
C ASP A 579 11.17 31.89 10.40
N ALA A 580 10.99 30.87 9.55
CA ALA A 580 9.80 30.01 9.57
C ALA A 580 9.65 29.23 10.90
N VAL A 581 10.76 28.80 11.49
CA VAL A 581 10.77 28.13 12.80
C VAL A 581 10.43 29.11 13.92
N LEU A 582 10.99 30.33 13.90
CA LEU A 582 10.68 31.36 14.88
C LEU A 582 9.22 31.82 14.79
N GLU A 583 8.67 31.92 13.57
CA GLU A 583 7.25 32.18 13.34
C GLU A 583 6.38 31.04 13.89
N ALA A 584 6.69 29.78 13.57
CA ALA A 584 5.96 28.64 14.10
C ALA A 584 6.03 28.57 15.63
N ARG A 585 7.16 28.95 16.24
CA ARG A 585 7.31 29.01 17.71
C ARG A 585 6.44 30.09 18.32
N ARG A 586 6.40 31.29 17.74
CA ARG A 586 5.49 32.37 18.15
C ARG A 586 4.03 31.93 18.05
N ALA A 587 3.62 31.40 16.89
CA ALA A 587 2.27 30.91 16.68
C ALA A 587 1.85 29.81 17.68
N VAL A 588 2.77 28.91 18.06
CA VAL A 588 2.51 27.90 19.11
C VAL A 588 2.21 28.56 20.46
N TYR A 589 3.01 29.52 20.90
CA TYR A 589 2.80 30.19 22.18
C TYR A 589 1.57 31.08 22.17
N ASP A 590 1.36 31.86 21.12
CA ASP A 590 0.18 32.72 20.96
C ASP A 590 -1.09 31.87 21.01
N LYS A 591 -1.09 30.70 20.35
CA LYS A 591 -2.21 29.76 20.40
C LYS A 591 -2.39 29.14 21.80
N LEU A 592 -1.32 28.83 22.54
CA LEU A 592 -1.44 28.36 23.91
C LEU A 592 -2.06 29.41 24.84
N GLU A 593 -1.68 30.69 24.68
CA GLU A 593 -2.24 31.80 25.47
C GLU A 593 -3.72 32.04 25.15
N GLU A 594 -4.08 32.03 23.87
CA GLU A 594 -5.48 32.12 23.42
C GLU A 594 -6.34 30.98 23.99
N LEU A 595 -5.85 29.74 23.88
CA LEU A 595 -6.57 28.55 24.37
C LEU A 595 -6.64 28.52 25.90
N ASP A 596 -5.63 29.02 26.62
CA ASP A 596 -5.66 29.14 28.07
C ASP A 596 -6.70 30.17 28.54
N GLU A 597 -6.76 31.34 27.89
CA GLU A 597 -7.77 32.34 28.17
C GLU A 597 -9.18 31.78 27.91
N LEU A 598 -9.38 31.08 26.79
CA LEU A 598 -10.66 30.44 26.47
C LEU A 598 -11.03 29.41 27.54
N LEU A 599 -10.15 28.45 27.82
CA LEU A 599 -10.40 27.35 28.77
C LEU A 599 -10.38 27.78 30.24
N SER A 600 -9.99 29.02 30.54
CA SER A 600 -10.21 29.62 31.86
C SER A 600 -11.68 30.00 32.10
N LYS A 601 -12.46 30.19 31.03
CA LYS A 601 -13.85 30.65 31.05
C LYS A 601 -14.85 29.51 30.80
N GLN A 602 -14.41 28.43 30.15
CA GLN A 602 -15.27 27.29 29.79
C GLN A 602 -14.52 25.96 29.91
N ARG A 603 -15.28 24.87 30.00
CA ARG A 603 -14.73 23.55 30.31
C ARG A 603 -14.00 22.89 29.14
N PHE A 604 -14.56 23.01 27.94
CA PHE A 604 -14.06 22.46 26.68
C PHE A 604 -14.11 23.52 25.58
N LEU A 605 -13.49 23.26 24.43
CA LEU A 605 -13.36 24.24 23.36
C LEU A 605 -14.70 24.67 22.75
N THR A 606 -15.73 23.82 22.83
CA THR A 606 -17.09 24.12 22.36
C THR A 606 -18.08 24.38 23.51
N GLY A 607 -17.57 24.80 24.68
CA GLY A 607 -18.36 25.11 25.86
C GLY A 607 -18.37 23.97 26.88
N VAL A 608 -19.52 23.31 27.06
CA VAL A 608 -19.71 22.26 28.07
C VAL A 608 -19.49 20.84 27.54
N ASN A 609 -19.49 20.68 26.22
CA ASN A 609 -19.38 19.39 25.54
C ASN A 609 -17.96 19.12 25.07
N LEU A 610 -17.49 17.89 25.30
CA LEU A 610 -16.21 17.38 24.81
C LEU A 610 -16.40 16.89 23.36
N THR A 611 -15.58 17.41 22.46
CA THR A 611 -15.64 17.11 21.02
C THR A 611 -14.33 16.50 20.50
N ALA A 612 -14.32 16.09 19.24
CA ALA A 612 -13.16 15.51 18.59
C ALA A 612 -11.91 16.44 18.59
N VAL A 613 -12.10 17.77 18.64
CA VAL A 613 -10.99 18.73 18.67
C VAL A 613 -10.36 18.80 20.05
N ASP A 614 -11.16 18.71 21.12
CA ASP A 614 -10.67 18.61 22.49
C ASP A 614 -9.76 17.39 22.66
N VAL A 615 -10.17 16.24 22.10
CA VAL A 615 -9.36 15.01 22.12
C VAL A 615 -7.99 15.24 21.49
N ARG A 616 -7.93 15.86 20.32
CA ARG A 616 -6.66 16.12 19.62
C ARG A 616 -5.80 17.15 20.35
N LEU A 617 -6.42 18.21 20.89
CA LEU A 617 -5.72 19.19 21.71
C LEU A 617 -5.08 18.52 22.92
N ALA A 618 -5.85 17.73 23.69
CA ALA A 618 -5.36 17.04 24.88
C ALA A 618 -4.15 16.16 24.58
N MET A 619 -4.16 15.40 23.47
CA MET A 619 -3.02 14.55 23.09
C MET A 619 -1.73 15.35 22.85
N THR A 620 -1.84 16.57 22.31
CA THR A 620 -0.70 17.48 22.15
C THR A 620 -0.27 18.06 23.51
N LEU A 621 -1.20 18.51 24.34
CA LEU A 621 -0.89 19.16 25.62
C LEU A 621 -0.29 18.20 26.66
N PHE A 622 -0.75 16.94 26.74
CA PHE A 622 -0.12 15.93 27.60
C PHE A 622 1.34 15.67 27.25
N ARG A 623 1.71 15.86 25.99
CA ARG A 623 3.09 15.69 25.49
C ARG A 623 3.97 16.92 25.72
N TRP A 624 3.39 18.06 26.10
CA TRP A 624 4.09 19.34 26.24
C TRP A 624 5.24 19.26 27.24
N ASP A 625 4.93 18.95 28.50
CA ASP A 625 5.91 18.93 29.58
C ASP A 625 6.75 17.66 29.62
N CYS A 626 6.17 16.52 29.25
CA CYS A 626 6.92 15.27 29.27
C CYS A 626 7.88 15.13 28.08
N SER A 627 7.70 15.90 27.00
CA SER A 627 8.45 15.71 25.76
C SER A 627 8.71 16.97 24.96
N TYR A 628 7.68 17.65 24.43
CA TYR A 628 7.85 18.67 23.39
C TYR A 628 8.72 19.86 23.80
N ARG A 629 8.58 20.38 25.02
CA ARG A 629 9.43 21.47 25.51
C ARG A 629 10.93 21.17 25.38
N ASN A 630 11.32 19.95 25.74
CA ASN A 630 12.71 19.52 25.70
C ASN A 630 13.12 19.03 24.31
N ALA A 631 12.30 18.17 23.69
CA ALA A 631 12.62 17.50 22.43
C ALA A 631 12.61 18.44 21.22
N PHE A 632 11.76 19.46 21.25
CA PHE A 632 11.60 20.47 20.19
C PHE A 632 12.16 21.84 20.58
N ALA A 633 12.92 21.91 21.68
CA ALA A 633 13.51 23.14 22.20
C ALA A 633 12.46 24.26 22.42
N LEU A 634 11.25 23.94 22.83
CA LEU A 634 10.17 24.88 23.14
C LEU A 634 10.22 25.33 24.61
N ASP A 635 11.41 25.62 25.13
CA ASP A 635 11.60 26.08 26.51
C ASP A 635 12.31 27.45 26.52
N GLU A 636 11.55 28.53 26.37
CA GLU A 636 12.06 29.92 26.39
C GLU A 636 11.79 30.64 27.73
N GLY A 637 11.71 29.88 28.83
CA GLY A 637 11.43 30.45 30.15
C GLY A 637 9.96 30.78 30.41
N ARG A 638 9.03 30.43 29.49
CA ARG A 638 7.57 30.54 29.69
C ARG A 638 6.97 29.43 30.57
N GLY A 639 7.78 28.45 30.98
CA GLY A 639 7.37 27.38 31.89
C GLY A 639 6.56 26.26 31.23
N GLY A 640 6.06 25.34 32.06
CA GLY A 640 5.24 24.20 31.65
C GLY A 640 3.75 24.40 31.87
N ILE A 641 2.92 23.55 31.26
CA ILE A 641 1.45 23.56 31.46
C ILE A 641 1.12 22.89 32.81
N LEU A 642 1.59 21.65 33.01
CA LEU A 642 1.45 20.88 34.24
C LEU A 642 2.53 21.23 35.26
N LEU A 643 3.77 21.42 34.78
CA LEU A 643 4.93 21.70 35.64
C LEU A 643 5.13 23.19 35.96
N GLY A 644 4.34 24.08 35.37
CA GLY A 644 4.35 25.51 35.62
C GLY A 644 2.99 26.05 36.06
N ASN A 645 2.91 27.39 36.15
CA ASN A 645 1.72 28.14 36.55
C ASN A 645 1.26 29.15 35.47
N GLY A 646 1.88 29.14 34.28
CA GLY A 646 1.58 30.10 33.22
C GLY A 646 0.28 29.83 32.45
N TYR A 647 -0.25 28.60 32.55
CA TYR A 647 -1.41 28.14 31.79
C TYR A 647 -2.45 27.44 32.70
N PRO A 648 -3.11 28.16 33.63
CA PRO A 648 -4.07 27.57 34.56
C PRO A 648 -5.33 26.98 33.88
N GLY A 649 -5.82 27.59 32.81
CA GLY A 649 -6.98 27.10 32.04
C GLY A 649 -6.68 25.77 31.35
N LEU A 650 -5.54 25.68 30.65
CA LEU A 650 -5.07 24.45 30.02
C LEU A 650 -4.79 23.35 31.04
N LYS A 651 -4.25 23.71 32.21
CA LYS A 651 -4.01 22.77 33.31
C LYS A 651 -5.31 22.21 33.88
N ALA A 652 -6.35 23.04 34.03
CA ALA A 652 -7.68 22.59 34.45
C ALA A 652 -8.32 21.67 33.40
N PHE A 653 -8.25 22.05 32.11
CA PHE A 653 -8.70 21.22 30.99
C PHE A 653 -8.03 19.84 30.98
N LEU A 654 -6.71 19.78 31.14
CA LEU A 654 -5.98 18.51 31.18
C LEU A 654 -6.36 17.63 32.36
N ARG A 655 -6.65 18.20 33.54
CA ARG A 655 -7.14 17.44 34.71
C ARG A 655 -8.50 16.82 34.45
N ASP A 656 -9.44 17.62 33.93
CA ASP A 656 -10.77 17.15 33.57
C ASP A 656 -10.69 16.05 32.51
N PHE A 657 -9.90 16.25 31.45
CA PHE A 657 -9.70 15.24 30.41
C PHE A 657 -9.05 13.96 30.95
N TYR A 658 -8.02 14.08 31.81
CA TYR A 658 -7.34 12.94 32.41
C TYR A 658 -8.28 12.10 33.30
N SER A 659 -9.25 12.74 33.96
CA SER A 659 -10.27 12.00 34.72
C SER A 659 -11.20 11.15 33.85
N LEU A 660 -11.36 11.51 32.57
CA LEU A 660 -12.23 10.83 31.61
C LEU A 660 -11.52 9.75 30.80
N ALA A 661 -10.23 9.96 30.50
CA ALA A 661 -9.49 9.11 29.55
C ALA A 661 -8.02 8.90 29.94
N GLY A 662 -7.65 9.07 31.21
CA GLY A 662 -6.27 8.94 31.67
C GLY A 662 -5.65 7.57 31.44
N GLU A 663 -6.47 6.53 31.30
CA GLU A 663 -6.07 5.16 30.97
C GLU A 663 -5.44 5.05 29.57
N THR A 664 -5.75 5.97 28.66
CA THR A 664 -5.17 5.97 27.30
C THR A 664 -3.84 6.71 27.23
N ILE A 665 -3.33 7.23 28.35
CA ILE A 665 -2.14 8.10 28.41
C ILE A 665 -0.98 7.42 29.14
N ASP A 666 0.02 7.04 28.36
CA ASP A 666 1.29 6.52 28.90
C ASP A 666 2.41 7.56 28.79
N PHE A 667 2.58 8.35 29.85
CA PHE A 667 3.66 9.34 29.94
C PHE A 667 5.07 8.73 29.86
N VAL A 668 5.25 7.48 30.29
CA VAL A 668 6.56 6.81 30.26
C VAL A 668 6.92 6.48 28.83
N ALA A 669 6.03 5.79 28.11
CA ALA A 669 6.22 5.43 26.71
C ALA A 669 6.37 6.67 25.81
N ILE A 670 5.54 7.70 26.04
CA ILE A 670 5.64 8.99 25.33
C ILE A 670 7.04 9.61 25.53
N ARG A 671 7.51 9.71 26.78
CA ARG A 671 8.80 10.32 27.10
C ARG A 671 9.96 9.54 26.50
N GLN A 672 9.93 8.21 26.56
CA GLN A 672 10.98 7.34 26.02
C GLN A 672 11.13 7.54 24.50
N TYR A 673 10.01 7.64 23.78
CA TYR A 673 10.01 7.83 22.34
C TYR A 673 10.53 9.22 21.91
N TYR A 674 10.03 10.29 22.53
CA TYR A 674 10.48 11.66 22.24
C TYR A 674 11.77 12.04 22.98
N ARG A 675 12.48 11.06 23.57
CA ARG A 675 13.72 11.31 24.31
C ARG A 675 14.66 12.13 23.43
N ILE A 676 15.12 13.24 24.03
CA ILE A 676 15.87 14.37 23.45
C ILE A 676 16.54 13.99 22.13
N ARG A 677 16.10 14.57 21.00
CA ARG A 677 16.88 14.62 19.76
C ARG A 677 18.00 15.66 19.97
N PRO A 678 19.26 15.26 20.26
CA PRO A 678 20.33 16.23 20.50
C PRO A 678 20.55 17.11 19.27
N ALA A 679 20.27 16.57 18.08
CA ALA A 679 20.35 17.26 16.80
C ALA A 679 19.47 18.52 16.71
N VAL A 680 18.22 18.48 17.19
CA VAL A 680 17.29 19.64 17.16
C VAL A 680 17.79 20.74 18.08
N VAL A 681 18.11 20.39 19.32
CA VAL A 681 18.60 21.35 20.32
C VAL A 681 19.96 21.92 19.91
N LYS A 682 20.83 21.10 19.34
CA LYS A 682 22.12 21.50 18.78
C LYS A 682 21.95 22.46 17.61
N ALA A 683 21.05 22.18 16.67
CA ALA A 683 20.75 23.05 15.54
C ALA A 683 20.22 24.43 15.99
N PHE A 684 19.32 24.44 16.98
CA PHE A 684 18.77 25.69 17.53
C PHE A 684 19.80 26.52 18.30
N LYS A 685 20.61 25.90 19.16
CA LYS A 685 21.69 26.63 19.85
C LYS A 685 22.70 27.20 18.85
N ARG A 686 23.04 26.43 17.81
CA ARG A 686 23.90 26.91 16.72
C ARG A 686 23.30 28.10 15.99
N SER A 687 21.99 28.11 15.69
CA SER A 687 21.34 29.25 15.04
C SER A 687 21.31 30.52 15.90
N LYS A 688 21.45 30.39 17.23
CA LYS A 688 21.61 31.51 18.17
C LYS A 688 23.08 31.88 18.45
N GLY A 689 24.06 31.22 17.83
CA GLY A 689 25.48 31.41 18.12
C GLY A 689 25.94 30.84 19.47
N GLU A 690 25.15 29.96 20.09
CA GLU A 690 25.42 29.34 21.38
C GLU A 690 26.13 27.98 21.24
N THR A 691 26.97 27.62 22.21
CA THR A 691 27.62 26.30 22.27
C THR A 691 26.72 25.26 22.93
N TYR A 692 26.48 24.14 22.24
CA TYR A 692 25.76 22.98 22.79
C TYR A 692 26.72 22.05 23.53
N LYS A 693 26.52 21.86 24.83
CA LYS A 693 27.10 20.74 25.58
C LYS A 693 26.12 19.56 25.52
N GLU A 694 26.62 18.41 25.10
CA GLU A 694 25.86 17.17 25.04
C GLU A 694 25.48 16.72 26.45
N ILE A 695 24.20 16.43 26.67
CA ILE A 695 23.70 15.92 27.95
C ILE A 695 23.87 14.40 27.92
N ALA A 696 24.66 13.83 28.84
CA ALA A 696 24.90 12.39 28.86
C ALA A 696 23.61 11.61 29.18
N LYS A 697 23.50 10.37 28.69
CA LYS A 697 22.29 9.51 28.78
C LYS A 697 21.77 9.33 30.22
N GLY A 698 22.61 9.52 31.24
CA GLY A 698 22.29 9.44 32.67
C GLY A 698 21.96 10.75 33.40
N ASP A 699 22.07 11.91 32.75
CA ASP A 699 21.89 13.23 33.39
C ASP A 699 20.46 13.81 33.26
N LEU A 700 19.54 13.03 32.70
CA LEU A 700 18.13 13.42 32.61
C LEU A 700 17.50 13.40 34.00
N LYS A 701 17.20 14.59 34.55
CA LYS A 701 16.40 14.69 35.78
C LYS A 701 15.11 13.88 35.61
N PRO A 702 14.72 13.06 36.61
CA PRO A 702 13.42 12.40 36.59
C PRO A 702 12.32 13.46 36.44
N LEU A 703 11.34 13.20 35.57
CA LEU A 703 10.16 14.06 35.52
C LEU A 703 9.40 13.86 36.83
N PRO A 704 8.84 14.94 37.41
CA PRO A 704 7.85 14.81 38.46
C PRO A 704 6.70 13.89 38.00
N ASP A 705 6.06 13.21 38.95
CA ASP A 705 4.92 12.36 38.64
C ASP A 705 3.74 13.19 38.13
N LEU A 706 3.62 13.26 36.79
CA LEU A 706 2.56 14.00 36.13
C LEU A 706 1.18 13.40 36.43
N ARG A 707 1.10 12.09 36.70
CA ARG A 707 -0.16 11.42 37.07
C ARG A 707 -0.63 11.93 38.44
N ALA A 708 0.29 12.08 39.40
CA ALA A 708 -0.01 12.66 40.70
C ALA A 708 -0.51 14.11 40.58
N ILE A 709 0.11 14.94 39.72
CA ILE A 709 -0.33 16.33 39.48
C ILE A 709 -1.75 16.39 38.90
N LEU A 710 -2.05 15.51 37.94
CA LEU A 710 -3.36 15.41 37.30
C LEU A 710 -4.44 14.85 38.23
N SER A 711 -4.06 13.97 39.15
CA SER A 711 -4.98 13.32 40.12
C SER A 711 -5.12 14.10 41.44
N SER A 712 -4.27 15.10 41.69
CA SER A 712 -4.30 15.90 42.92
C SER A 712 -5.57 16.76 43.05
N ALA A 713 -6.19 16.71 44.23
CA ALA A 713 -7.49 17.33 44.53
C ALA A 713 -7.48 18.88 44.67
N GLN A 714 -6.49 19.60 44.15
CA GLN A 714 -6.50 21.07 44.23
C GLN A 714 -7.67 21.64 43.43
N GLU A 715 -8.49 22.45 44.13
CA GLU A 715 -9.79 23.00 43.76
C GLU A 715 -10.08 23.00 42.26
N ARG A 716 -11.03 22.15 41.86
CA ARG A 716 -11.76 22.31 40.59
C ARG A 716 -12.20 23.76 40.53
N VAL A 717 -11.69 24.52 39.55
CA VAL A 717 -12.17 25.88 39.29
C VAL A 717 -13.67 25.75 39.13
N ARG A 718 -14.44 26.28 40.08
CA ARG A 718 -15.90 26.34 40.00
C ARG A 718 -16.23 27.32 38.89
N ILE A 719 -16.27 26.84 37.66
CA ILE A 719 -16.93 27.55 36.57
C ILE A 719 -18.41 27.58 36.98
N ARG A 720 -18.89 28.77 37.37
CA ARG A 720 -20.31 28.97 37.69
C ARG A 720 -21.12 28.65 36.43
N PRO A 721 -22.28 27.99 36.59
CA PRO A 721 -23.07 27.46 35.48
C PRO A 721 -23.48 28.52 34.46
#